data_AF-A0A1W6AHH5-F1
#
_entry.id   AF-A0A1W6AHH5-F1
#
_cell.length_a   1.000
_cell.length_b   1.000
_cell.length_c   1.000
_cell.angle_alpha   90.00
_cell.angle_beta   90.00
_cell.angle_gamma   90.00
#
_symmetry.space_group_name_H-M   'P 1'
#
loop_
_entity.id
_entity.type
_entity.pdbx_description
1 polymer ?
#
loop_
_entity_poly.entity_id
_entity_poly.type
_entity_poly.pdbx_seq_one_letter_code
_entity_poly.pdbx_strand_id
1 'polypeptide(L)'
;MLVVFLWKKKEVCFEDKIHITMHHINCVQIQTLINFLGGALMINKNRTISLVGREYGVKDISPLSSSTFRDLVKRRALSILDLSTDEKDWIHNEELRKETEKKIFEKIHKNNNLLPISFLSKGVDKAKAICKITTPSGSMGTGFLIDNGIIMTNHHVIENEQMAEGSFAEFYYEEDKSSIKVFLKPNKLFITSPMDDLDFTIVSCETVGIEDIKPIKLTRNPDTVTRGEYVNIIQHPSGRKKELALQDNNVSYVYDKVIHYITDTEPGSSGSAVFNNTWQLVALHHAGWYTNEGEKLAINEGIRISVIVSKLIALAQSGDESASRVVDTLEDTSPYLGFYDVSGLIDNNNDLLEVEVPTYKGDKRFADVGFWNIEHFNNNISNQKLNKVAKIVSGLSMDALGLVEVEKGALDRLVQELRSSFGANMDYVYFDADGSQDLAIIYDTYTTNVELREDINLKYRSLLSSTTASGKTAFPNKREPLFAKCTIKEEGKDTEFLMIVVHLKAMRDRVSIQRRKLASKVISVIIENLQQDEEFKNLPIILGGDLNDDVPSDSLQDLLNSPALLNLTLDDASAGHLSYLKSPYSLIDHIFISKDMKVGTIQNDDAAIVRLDRSISDFVQDISDHAPLVMRIIYGDSNESFKKLNKSLGIFNNIYEEEDYEKTLLRLKLNQERFENEDEYYNEEKDKFLINSYYNRIDFNINDNKKLYHKINELLTSTHVNILSYSRSKKELHSLVDLREDGTTQSIYSGKSINPEELIRADALYENQKRTLIENLMHNKQFLTDSQKEQLLELFECNGNCNIEHVVPRSWFGNQSTMEGDLHHLFICESTCNSFRSNVPYYDFSDYNPEAYTETVRTECGKKEQDLKFEPNGGKGEVARAVLYFLLRYPHKINNSKKRIDIELLLKWHEEHPVTLHEKHRNVTIFKLQGNRNPLIDYPECANLINFSLGL
;
A
#
# COMPACT_ATOMS: atom_id res chain seq x y z
N MET A 1 62.77 24.98 24.66
CA MET A 1 63.61 24.13 25.53
C MET A 1 63.03 23.91 26.94
N LEU A 2 62.22 24.83 27.50
CA LEU A 2 61.55 24.63 28.81
C LEU A 2 60.41 23.58 28.78
N VAL A 3 59.72 23.41 27.65
CA VAL A 3 58.57 22.49 27.51
C VAL A 3 58.97 21.01 27.48
N VAL A 4 60.15 20.69 26.94
CA VAL A 4 60.68 19.32 26.90
C VAL A 4 61.09 18.82 28.30
N PHE A 5 61.39 19.74 29.23
CA PHE A 5 61.83 19.37 30.58
C PHE A 5 60.66 19.05 31.52
N LEU A 6 59.50 19.68 31.33
CA LEU A 6 58.33 19.47 32.21
C LEU A 6 57.50 18.22 31.87
N TRP A 7 57.66 17.63 30.68
CA TRP A 7 56.89 16.44 30.29
C TRP A 7 57.47 15.11 30.83
N LYS A 8 58.68 15.11 31.40
CA LYS A 8 59.34 13.89 31.93
C LYS A 8 59.01 13.53 33.38
N LYS A 9 58.25 14.36 34.11
CA LYS A 9 57.74 14.00 35.45
C LYS A 9 56.21 14.08 35.43
N LYS A 10 55.58 12.91 35.47
CA LYS A 10 54.13 12.76 35.69
C LYS A 10 53.80 13.27 37.10
N GLU A 11 53.24 14.46 37.20
CA GLU A 11 52.29 14.89 38.24
C GLU A 11 51.92 16.36 37.97
N VAL A 12 50.68 16.71 38.26
CA VAL A 12 49.99 18.00 38.09
C VAL A 12 49.11 18.10 36.83
N CYS A 13 47.80 18.07 37.07
CA CYS A 13 46.75 18.53 36.15
C CYS A 13 46.71 20.06 36.15
N PHE A 14 46.66 20.68 34.98
CA PHE A 14 46.10 22.01 34.80
C PHE A 14 45.19 22.02 33.58
N GLU A 15 43.91 22.22 33.84
CA GLU A 15 42.91 22.72 32.90
C GLU A 15 43.21 24.21 32.68
N ASP A 16 43.71 24.58 31.51
CA ASP A 16 43.30 25.76 30.73
C ASP A 16 44.26 26.07 29.57
N LYS A 17 43.67 26.61 28.49
CA LYS A 17 44.28 26.92 27.20
C LYS A 17 45.57 27.73 27.30
N ILE A 18 46.69 27.18 26.81
CA ILE A 18 47.89 27.98 26.54
C ILE A 18 47.82 28.52 25.11
N HIS A 19 47.61 29.84 24.97
CA HIS A 19 47.87 30.57 23.73
C HIS A 19 49.38 30.83 23.61
N ILE A 20 50.03 30.27 22.58
CA ILE A 20 51.40 30.64 22.21
C ILE A 20 51.37 31.38 20.87
N THR A 21 51.61 32.69 20.92
CA THR A 21 51.86 33.50 19.72
C THR A 21 53.33 33.38 19.36
N MET A 22 53.67 32.67 18.28
CA MET A 22 55.06 32.58 17.81
C MET A 22 55.40 33.72 16.85
N HIS A 23 56.21 34.67 17.32
CA HIS A 23 57.02 35.52 16.46
C HIS A 23 58.40 34.87 16.28
N HIS A 24 58.78 34.69 15.01
CA HIS A 24 60.11 34.33 14.50
C HIS A 24 60.60 32.88 14.68
N ILE A 25 60.31 32.05 13.66
CA ILE A 25 61.15 30.89 13.29
C ILE A 25 61.37 30.93 11.77
N ASN A 26 62.62 30.71 11.35
CA ASN A 26 63.10 30.82 9.96
C ASN A 26 62.79 29.54 9.15
N CYS A 27 62.62 29.68 7.82
CA CYS A 27 62.14 28.64 6.89
C CYS A 27 62.84 27.27 6.96
N VAL A 28 64.08 27.21 7.44
CA VAL A 28 64.86 25.96 7.52
C VAL A 28 64.32 24.99 8.58
N GLN A 29 63.72 25.49 9.69
CA GLN A 29 63.15 24.62 10.73
C GLN A 29 61.73 24.12 10.41
N ILE A 30 61.02 24.78 9.49
CA ILE A 30 59.70 24.35 9.02
C ILE A 30 59.85 23.13 8.09
N GLN A 31 60.88 23.11 7.24
CA GLN A 31 61.12 22.00 6.31
C GLN A 31 61.48 20.69 7.03
N THR A 32 62.19 20.76 8.17
CA THR A 32 62.50 19.58 8.99
C THR A 32 61.25 19.03 9.70
N LEU A 33 60.30 19.89 10.06
CA LEU A 33 59.03 19.48 10.69
C LEU A 33 58.06 18.88 9.66
N ILE A 34 58.02 19.41 8.44
CA ILE A 34 57.19 18.89 7.32
C ILE A 34 57.66 17.50 6.90
N ASN A 35 58.97 17.27 6.80
CA ASN A 35 59.52 15.98 6.40
C ASN A 35 59.35 14.89 7.48
N PHE A 36 59.17 15.25 8.75
CA PHE A 36 59.00 14.30 9.85
C PHE A 36 57.53 13.89 10.07
N LEU A 37 56.55 14.62 9.52
CA LEU A 37 55.11 14.44 9.83
C LEU A 37 54.22 14.03 8.65
N GLY A 38 54.74 13.86 7.43
CA GLY A 38 54.09 13.07 6.38
C GLY A 38 52.64 13.44 5.99
N GLY A 39 52.23 14.71 6.07
CA GLY A 39 50.91 15.18 5.66
C GLY A 39 50.81 16.70 5.55
N ALA A 40 49.93 17.20 4.66
CA ALA A 40 49.76 18.62 4.36
C ALA A 40 49.07 19.39 5.51
N LEU A 41 49.72 20.45 5.99
CA LEU A 41 49.18 21.41 6.96
C LEU A 41 48.40 22.52 6.24
N MET A 42 47.17 22.83 6.70
CA MET A 42 46.45 24.04 6.27
C MET A 42 46.69 25.17 7.28
N ILE A 43 47.24 26.29 6.79
CA ILE A 43 47.43 27.53 7.57
C ILE A 43 46.36 28.52 7.13
N ASN A 44 45.45 28.92 8.02
CA ASN A 44 44.50 29.98 7.71
C ASN A 44 45.11 31.37 7.93
N LYS A 45 44.51 32.43 7.37
CA LYS A 45 45.02 33.83 7.31
C LYS A 45 45.41 34.45 8.67
N ASN A 46 45.08 33.83 9.79
CA ASN A 46 45.46 34.25 11.16
C ASN A 46 46.59 33.40 11.81
N ARG A 47 47.30 32.54 11.06
CA ARG A 47 48.43 31.69 11.54
C ARG A 47 48.12 30.78 12.74
N THR A 48 46.98 30.09 12.72
CA THR A 48 46.68 28.95 13.62
C THR A 48 46.83 27.60 12.91
N ILE A 49 47.30 26.58 13.64
CA ILE A 49 47.48 25.18 13.21
C ILE A 49 46.61 24.29 14.11
N SER A 50 45.85 23.32 13.58
CA SER A 50 45.12 22.31 14.36
C SER A 50 45.49 20.87 13.97
N LEU A 51 45.54 19.99 14.98
CA LEU A 51 45.65 18.54 14.92
C LEU A 51 44.60 18.01 15.90
N VAL A 52 43.59 17.24 15.48
CA VAL A 52 42.51 16.81 16.38
C VAL A 52 42.14 15.35 16.11
N GLY A 53 42.36 14.46 17.09
CA GLY A 53 41.98 13.05 17.00
C GLY A 53 42.17 12.21 18.26
N ARG A 54 42.32 12.81 19.45
CA ARG A 54 42.65 12.05 20.68
C ARG A 54 41.79 12.35 21.91
N GLU A 55 40.63 12.99 21.74
CA GLU A 55 39.77 13.41 22.87
C GLU A 55 38.42 12.70 23.01
N TYR A 56 38.09 11.67 22.23
CA TYR A 56 36.81 10.92 22.39
C TYR A 56 36.94 9.39 22.59
N GLY A 57 38.09 8.91 23.06
CA GLY A 57 38.22 7.52 23.52
C GLY A 57 37.90 7.39 25.01
N VAL A 58 37.01 6.45 25.38
CA VAL A 58 36.73 6.11 26.79
C VAL A 58 38.03 5.69 27.49
N LYS A 59 38.38 6.36 28.58
CA LYS A 59 39.53 6.01 29.43
C LYS A 59 39.10 5.00 30.49
N ASP A 60 40.01 4.09 30.82
CA ASP A 60 39.85 2.92 31.70
C ASP A 60 38.95 1.79 31.16
N ILE A 61 39.44 1.13 30.10
CA ILE A 61 38.90 -0.16 29.67
C ILE A 61 39.87 -1.25 30.14
N SER A 62 39.41 -2.08 31.08
CA SER A 62 40.11 -3.31 31.45
C SER A 62 39.57 -4.47 30.62
N PRO A 63 40.43 -5.37 30.09
CA PRO A 63 39.96 -6.60 29.46
C PRO A 63 39.06 -7.38 30.43
N LEU A 64 38.00 -8.00 29.89
CA LEU A 64 37.16 -8.90 30.69
C LEU A 64 38.04 -9.93 31.39
N SER A 65 37.82 -10.12 32.69
CA SER A 65 38.54 -11.15 33.45
C SER A 65 38.38 -12.51 32.75
N SER A 66 39.37 -13.39 32.84
CA SER A 66 39.29 -14.70 32.17
C SER A 66 38.04 -15.50 32.58
N SER A 67 37.51 -15.28 33.80
CA SER A 67 36.23 -15.84 34.24
C SER A 67 35.03 -15.21 33.54
N THR A 68 35.00 -13.89 33.36
CA THR A 68 33.89 -13.18 32.68
C THR A 68 33.89 -13.42 31.18
N PHE A 69 35.07 -13.49 30.54
CA PHE A 69 35.19 -13.87 29.14
C PHE A 69 34.76 -15.32 28.89
N ARG A 70 35.12 -16.24 29.80
CA ARG A 70 34.66 -17.64 29.75
C ARG A 70 33.15 -17.76 29.96
N ASP A 71 32.56 -16.98 30.85
CA ASP A 71 31.10 -16.94 31.05
C ASP A 71 30.37 -16.38 29.82
N LEU A 72 30.97 -15.40 29.13
CA LEU A 72 30.43 -14.82 27.90
C LEU A 72 30.50 -15.79 26.71
N VAL A 73 31.60 -16.55 26.59
CA VAL A 73 31.72 -17.65 25.61
C VAL A 73 30.77 -18.79 25.93
N LYS A 74 30.56 -19.10 27.22
CA LYS A 74 29.60 -20.12 27.71
C LYS A 74 28.15 -19.76 27.37
N ARG A 75 27.73 -18.51 27.64
CA ARG A 75 26.38 -18.01 27.27
C ARG A 75 26.17 -18.01 25.76
N ARG A 76 27.22 -17.74 24.98
CA ARG A 76 27.18 -17.74 23.51
C ARG A 76 27.19 -19.15 22.91
N ALA A 77 27.77 -20.13 23.59
CA ALA A 77 27.68 -21.54 23.19
C ALA A 77 26.28 -22.11 23.43
N LEU A 78 25.62 -21.73 24.53
CA LEU A 78 24.24 -22.10 24.85
C LEU A 78 23.23 -21.51 23.84
N SER A 79 23.47 -20.29 23.33
CA SER A 79 22.55 -19.63 22.38
C SER A 79 22.71 -20.05 20.92
N ILE A 80 23.78 -20.76 20.54
CA ILE A 80 24.08 -21.12 19.15
C ILE A 80 23.82 -22.61 18.87
N LEU A 81 23.91 -23.48 19.87
CA LEU A 81 23.87 -24.93 19.69
C LEU A 81 22.58 -25.61 20.20
N ASP A 82 21.68 -24.87 20.85
CA ASP A 82 20.38 -25.34 21.38
C ASP A 82 20.45 -26.69 22.13
N LEU A 83 21.48 -26.84 22.99
CA LEU A 83 21.67 -28.04 23.80
C LEU A 83 21.05 -27.82 25.19
N SER A 84 19.89 -28.43 25.45
CA SER A 84 19.39 -28.60 26.80
C SER A 84 20.19 -29.70 27.49
N THR A 85 21.26 -29.35 28.21
CA THR A 85 21.90 -30.29 29.13
C THR A 85 22.20 -29.60 30.45
N ASP A 86 21.83 -30.30 31.53
CA ASP A 86 22.04 -29.89 32.91
C ASP A 86 23.50 -29.46 33.09
N GLU A 87 23.69 -28.27 33.67
CA GLU A 87 24.97 -27.53 33.70
C GLU A 87 26.14 -28.31 34.34
N LYS A 88 25.83 -29.40 35.06
CA LYS A 88 26.79 -30.29 35.72
C LYS A 88 27.44 -31.30 34.79
N ASP A 89 26.75 -31.77 33.74
CA ASP A 89 27.28 -32.82 32.86
C ASP A 89 28.32 -32.29 31.86
N TRP A 90 28.14 -31.05 31.40
CA TRP A 90 29.10 -30.40 30.48
C TRP A 90 30.46 -30.11 31.13
N ILE A 91 30.48 -29.77 32.43
CA ILE A 91 31.72 -29.45 33.15
C ILE A 91 32.54 -30.71 33.45
N HIS A 92 31.90 -31.87 33.53
CA HIS A 92 32.55 -33.13 33.92
C HIS A 92 32.77 -34.10 32.75
N ASN A 93 32.32 -33.76 31.53
CA ASN A 93 32.51 -34.58 30.33
C ASN A 93 33.52 -33.95 29.35
N GLU A 94 34.77 -34.43 29.41
CA GLU A 94 35.89 -33.90 28.62
C GLU A 94 35.79 -34.20 27.11
N GLU A 95 35.12 -35.29 26.72
CA GLU A 95 34.89 -35.65 25.31
C GLU A 95 33.88 -34.72 24.64
N LEU A 96 32.73 -34.50 25.28
CA LEU A 96 31.72 -33.56 24.80
C LEU A 96 32.30 -32.14 24.66
N ARG A 97 33.16 -31.76 25.61
CA ARG A 97 33.86 -30.47 25.58
C ARG A 97 34.85 -30.36 24.42
N LYS A 98 35.68 -31.38 24.17
CA LYS A 98 36.62 -31.39 23.03
C LYS A 98 35.91 -31.40 21.68
N GLU A 99 34.78 -32.10 21.56
CA GLU A 99 33.99 -32.15 20.33
C GLU A 99 33.28 -30.80 20.03
N THR A 100 32.79 -30.13 21.09
CA THR A 100 32.26 -28.76 21.02
C THR A 100 33.35 -27.76 20.64
N GLU A 101 34.53 -27.85 21.26
CA GLU A 101 35.69 -27.01 20.93
C GLU A 101 36.13 -27.22 19.46
N LYS A 102 36.10 -28.46 18.94
CA LYS A 102 36.45 -28.79 17.55
C LYS A 102 35.47 -28.20 16.52
N LYS A 103 34.16 -28.17 16.82
CA LYS A 103 33.14 -27.50 15.98
C LYS A 103 33.23 -25.97 16.03
N ILE A 104 33.80 -25.41 17.11
CA ILE A 104 34.04 -23.96 17.26
C ILE A 104 35.27 -23.48 16.46
N PHE A 105 36.17 -24.37 16.03
CA PHE A 105 37.40 -23.97 15.34
C PHE A 105 37.20 -23.57 13.87
N GLU A 106 36.21 -24.11 13.18
CA GLU A 106 35.82 -23.62 11.85
C GLU A 106 34.66 -22.64 11.97
N LYS A 107 34.95 -21.36 11.76
CA LYS A 107 33.96 -20.27 11.84
C LYS A 107 33.93 -19.49 10.53
N ILE A 108 32.72 -19.33 10.00
CA ILE A 108 32.39 -18.24 9.08
C ILE A 108 32.14 -16.97 9.92
N HIS A 109 32.76 -15.85 9.56
CA HIS A 109 32.62 -14.58 10.27
C HIS A 109 31.47 -13.76 9.69
N LYS A 110 30.35 -13.62 10.43
CA LYS A 110 29.14 -12.86 10.07
C LYS A 110 28.43 -13.35 8.78
N ASN A 111 29.12 -13.38 7.63
CA ASN A 111 28.65 -13.85 6.32
C ASN A 111 29.67 -14.83 5.68
N ASN A 112 29.21 -15.77 4.85
CA ASN A 112 30.06 -16.74 4.16
C ASN A 112 30.86 -16.11 3.02
N ASN A 113 32.18 -15.96 3.20
CA ASN A 113 33.10 -15.44 2.18
C ASN A 113 33.84 -16.56 1.41
N LEU A 114 33.43 -17.82 1.55
CA LEU A 114 34.01 -18.93 0.78
C LEU A 114 33.58 -18.83 -0.68
N LEU A 115 34.53 -18.46 -1.55
CA LEU A 115 34.35 -18.49 -3.00
C LEU A 115 35.05 -19.74 -3.58
N PRO A 116 34.47 -20.40 -4.60
CA PRO A 116 35.13 -21.52 -5.26
C PRO A 116 36.42 -21.04 -5.93
N ILE A 117 37.45 -21.88 -6.02
CA ILE A 117 38.72 -21.51 -6.68
C ILE A 117 38.54 -21.04 -8.13
N SER A 118 37.48 -21.51 -8.81
CA SER A 118 37.10 -21.09 -10.15
C SER A 118 36.69 -19.61 -10.25
N PHE A 119 36.42 -18.95 -9.12
CA PHE A 119 36.21 -17.51 -9.05
C PHE A 119 37.41 -16.75 -9.63
N LEU A 120 38.64 -17.14 -9.28
CA LEU A 120 39.84 -16.46 -9.77
C LEU A 120 40.05 -16.67 -11.27
N SER A 121 39.85 -17.89 -11.79
CA SER A 121 40.00 -18.16 -13.21
C SER A 121 38.97 -17.39 -14.06
N LYS A 122 37.73 -17.28 -13.58
CA LYS A 122 36.69 -16.48 -14.25
C LYS A 122 37.04 -14.98 -14.26
N GLY A 123 37.58 -14.47 -13.16
CA GLY A 123 38.05 -13.08 -13.08
C GLY A 123 39.18 -12.78 -14.06
N VAL A 124 40.17 -13.67 -14.16
CA VAL A 124 41.26 -13.56 -15.14
C VAL A 124 40.72 -13.56 -16.57
N ASP A 125 39.69 -14.34 -16.86
CA ASP A 125 39.05 -14.34 -18.18
C ASP A 125 38.35 -13.01 -18.48
N LYS A 126 37.63 -12.42 -17.50
CA LYS A 126 37.00 -11.09 -17.66
C LYS A 126 38.03 -9.98 -17.80
N ALA A 127 39.15 -10.07 -17.10
CA ALA A 127 40.23 -9.08 -17.15
C ALA A 127 40.84 -8.90 -18.56
N LYS A 128 40.72 -9.90 -19.46
CA LYS A 128 41.22 -9.81 -20.85
C LYS A 128 40.48 -8.72 -21.65
N ALA A 129 39.20 -8.50 -21.34
CA ALA A 129 38.36 -7.51 -22.02
C ALA A 129 38.53 -6.09 -21.50
N ILE A 130 39.32 -5.88 -20.45
CA ILE A 130 39.51 -4.58 -19.80
C ILE A 130 40.79 -3.94 -20.31
N CYS A 131 40.69 -2.67 -20.68
CA CYS A 131 41.74 -1.90 -21.32
C CYS A 131 41.95 -0.55 -20.63
N LYS A 132 43.15 0.00 -20.83
CA LYS A 132 43.48 1.37 -20.45
C LYS A 132 43.18 2.30 -21.62
N ILE A 133 42.46 3.38 -21.37
CA ILE A 133 42.20 4.43 -22.36
C ILE A 133 43.18 5.58 -22.14
N THR A 134 43.80 6.04 -23.23
CA THR A 134 44.67 7.22 -23.22
C THR A 134 44.16 8.23 -24.25
N THR A 135 43.89 9.45 -23.80
CA THR A 135 43.40 10.54 -24.65
C THR A 135 44.55 11.44 -25.14
N PRO A 136 44.33 12.28 -26.16
CA PRO A 136 45.33 13.25 -26.65
C PRO A 136 45.82 14.24 -25.58
N SER A 137 45.01 14.54 -24.57
CA SER A 137 45.37 15.44 -23.45
C SER A 137 46.31 14.78 -22.43
N GLY A 138 46.59 13.48 -22.58
CA GLY A 138 47.33 12.69 -21.61
C GLY A 138 46.49 12.21 -20.42
N SER A 139 45.18 12.47 -20.44
CA SER A 139 44.25 11.90 -19.46
C SER A 139 44.16 10.39 -19.66
N MET A 140 44.04 9.66 -18.55
CA MET A 140 43.98 8.21 -18.53
C MET A 140 42.70 7.76 -17.83
N GLY A 141 42.06 6.73 -18.39
CA GLY A 141 40.88 6.10 -17.81
C GLY A 141 40.91 4.59 -18.06
N THR A 142 39.90 3.91 -17.55
CA THR A 142 39.65 2.49 -17.81
C THR A 142 38.48 2.36 -18.79
N GLY A 143 38.52 1.32 -19.62
CA GLY A 143 37.39 0.93 -20.45
C GLY A 143 37.34 -0.58 -20.61
N PHE A 144 36.28 -1.09 -21.23
CA PHE A 144 36.15 -2.51 -21.48
C PHE A 144 35.36 -2.83 -22.75
N LEU A 145 35.67 -3.96 -23.36
CA LEU A 145 35.06 -4.45 -24.60
C LEU A 145 33.65 -5.01 -24.29
N ILE A 146 32.61 -4.43 -24.89
CA ILE A 146 31.21 -4.88 -24.73
C ILE A 146 30.70 -5.71 -25.91
N ASP A 147 31.31 -5.55 -27.08
CA ASP A 147 31.08 -6.38 -28.26
C ASP A 147 32.33 -6.34 -29.16
N ASN A 148 32.35 -7.13 -30.24
CA ASN A 148 33.50 -7.21 -31.14
C ASN A 148 33.83 -5.83 -31.75
N GLY A 149 34.89 -5.20 -31.24
CA GLY A 149 35.32 -3.86 -31.64
C GLY A 149 34.47 -2.72 -31.07
N ILE A 150 33.75 -2.91 -29.96
CA ILE A 150 32.97 -1.87 -29.28
C ILE A 150 33.41 -1.77 -27.81
N ILE A 151 33.81 -0.58 -27.37
CA ILE A 151 34.31 -0.30 -26.01
C ILE A 151 33.33 0.63 -25.27
N MET A 152 33.16 0.38 -23.97
CA MET A 152 32.46 1.27 -23.03
C MET A 152 33.45 1.91 -22.04
N THR A 153 33.24 3.19 -21.73
CA THR A 153 33.95 3.97 -20.69
C THR A 153 33.05 5.13 -20.20
N ASN A 154 33.53 6.04 -19.37
CA ASN A 154 32.78 7.24 -18.98
C ASN A 154 32.82 8.36 -20.03
N HIS A 155 31.81 9.24 -20.02
CA HIS A 155 31.81 10.46 -20.84
C HIS A 155 32.93 11.42 -20.44
N HIS A 156 33.19 11.62 -19.15
CA HIS A 156 34.30 12.49 -18.74
C HIS A 156 35.70 11.92 -19.10
N VAL A 157 35.78 10.64 -19.53
CA VAL A 157 37.01 10.06 -20.10
C VAL A 157 37.08 10.32 -21.61
N ILE A 158 35.96 10.19 -22.34
CA ILE A 158 35.85 10.49 -23.78
C ILE A 158 34.59 11.32 -24.03
N GLU A 159 34.74 12.64 -24.08
CA GLU A 159 33.57 13.55 -24.07
C GLU A 159 32.89 13.68 -25.44
N ASN A 160 33.63 13.49 -26.53
CA ASN A 160 33.15 13.74 -27.89
C ASN A 160 33.93 12.94 -28.95
N GLU A 161 33.40 12.90 -30.17
CA GLU A 161 34.00 12.18 -31.30
C GLU A 161 35.42 12.64 -31.64
N GLN A 162 35.71 13.94 -31.55
CA GLN A 162 37.04 14.46 -31.84
C GLN A 162 38.08 13.94 -30.83
N MET A 163 37.72 13.90 -29.55
CA MET A 163 38.55 13.31 -28.51
C MET A 163 38.73 11.81 -28.74
N ALA A 164 37.66 11.11 -29.11
CA ALA A 164 37.71 9.69 -29.43
C ALA A 164 38.66 9.38 -30.60
N GLU A 165 38.62 10.17 -31.69
CA GLU A 165 39.46 9.95 -32.88
C GLU A 165 40.97 10.01 -32.57
N GLY A 166 41.37 10.88 -31.64
CA GLY A 166 42.77 10.97 -31.18
C GLY A 166 43.14 10.00 -30.05
N SER A 167 42.18 9.24 -29.52
CA SER A 167 42.36 8.35 -28.37
C SER A 167 42.66 6.91 -28.80
N PHE A 168 43.26 6.14 -27.89
CA PHE A 168 43.53 4.71 -28.10
C PHE A 168 43.30 3.90 -26.82
N ALA A 169 42.97 2.62 -26.99
CA ALA A 169 42.82 1.66 -25.92
C ALA A 169 43.98 0.66 -25.93
N GLU A 170 44.50 0.33 -24.75
CA GLU A 170 45.57 -0.65 -24.56
C GLU A 170 45.05 -1.87 -23.78
N PHE A 171 44.91 -3.00 -24.48
CA PHE A 171 44.59 -4.29 -23.89
C PHE A 171 45.87 -4.97 -23.36
N TYR A 172 45.72 -5.86 -22.38
CA TYR A 172 46.84 -6.56 -21.74
C TYR A 172 47.92 -5.65 -21.12
N TYR A 173 47.57 -4.42 -20.75
CA TYR A 173 48.46 -3.50 -20.03
C TYR A 173 48.60 -3.92 -18.56
N GLU A 174 49.33 -5.01 -18.32
CA GLU A 174 49.53 -5.64 -17.01
C GLU A 174 50.99 -6.09 -16.83
N GLU A 175 51.35 -6.60 -15.65
CA GLU A 175 52.72 -7.06 -15.40
C GLU A 175 53.09 -8.24 -16.31
N ASP A 176 54.33 -8.22 -16.79
CA ASP A 176 54.92 -9.29 -17.60
C ASP A 176 54.20 -9.65 -18.91
N LYS A 177 53.38 -8.74 -19.47
CA LYS A 177 52.75 -8.88 -20.79
C LYS A 177 53.01 -7.67 -21.70
N SER A 178 53.04 -7.93 -23.00
CA SER A 178 53.03 -6.90 -24.04
C SER A 178 51.61 -6.37 -24.22
N SER A 179 51.44 -5.05 -24.20
CA SER A 179 50.13 -4.43 -24.48
C SER A 179 49.81 -4.46 -25.98
N ILE A 180 48.51 -4.55 -26.27
CA ILE A 180 47.97 -4.44 -27.63
C ILE A 180 47.23 -3.13 -27.71
N LYS A 181 47.71 -2.24 -28.59
CA LYS A 181 47.16 -0.91 -28.77
C LYS A 181 46.21 -0.89 -29.98
N VAL A 182 44.99 -0.43 -29.76
CA VAL A 182 43.95 -0.25 -30.79
C VAL A 182 43.45 1.19 -30.80
N PHE A 183 43.28 1.78 -31.98
CA PHE A 183 42.74 3.14 -32.10
C PHE A 183 41.21 3.12 -32.12
N LEU A 184 40.58 4.15 -31.53
CA LEU A 184 39.13 4.29 -31.54
C LEU A 184 38.63 4.83 -32.89
N LYS A 185 37.39 4.50 -33.24
CA LYS A 185 36.74 4.79 -34.53
C LYS A 185 35.33 5.36 -34.30
N PRO A 186 35.21 6.60 -33.78
CA PRO A 186 33.92 7.22 -33.47
C PRO A 186 32.99 7.32 -34.69
N ASN A 187 33.55 7.51 -35.88
CA ASN A 187 32.82 7.56 -37.15
C ASN A 187 32.05 6.26 -37.50
N LYS A 188 32.32 5.14 -36.84
CA LYS A 188 31.59 3.87 -37.02
C LYS A 188 30.47 3.67 -36.01
N LEU A 189 30.65 4.16 -34.79
CA LEU A 189 29.70 4.11 -33.69
C LEU A 189 30.23 4.99 -32.57
N PHE A 190 29.41 5.95 -32.12
CA PHE A 190 29.68 6.78 -30.97
C PHE A 190 28.35 7.12 -30.29
N ILE A 191 28.20 6.78 -29.02
CA ILE A 191 27.04 7.11 -28.18
C ILE A 191 27.59 7.64 -26.87
N THR A 192 27.10 8.77 -26.38
CA THR A 192 27.57 9.36 -25.13
C THR A 192 26.43 9.96 -24.31
N SER A 193 26.55 9.93 -22.98
CA SER A 193 25.65 10.58 -22.04
C SER A 193 26.48 11.45 -21.10
N PRO A 194 26.16 12.75 -20.94
CA PRO A 194 26.98 13.69 -20.18
C PRO A 194 27.00 13.37 -18.67
N MET A 195 27.92 14.03 -17.95
CA MET A 195 28.16 13.78 -16.53
C MET A 195 26.96 14.11 -15.62
N ASP A 196 26.05 14.99 -16.06
CA ASP A 196 24.81 15.34 -15.39
C ASP A 196 23.64 14.37 -15.68
N ASP A 197 23.84 13.35 -16.52
CA ASP A 197 22.86 12.29 -16.81
C ASP A 197 23.35 10.90 -16.36
N LEU A 198 24.12 10.19 -17.20
CA LEU A 198 24.59 8.81 -16.95
C LEU A 198 26.07 8.60 -17.27
N ASP A 199 26.84 9.67 -17.56
CA ASP A 199 28.30 9.67 -17.68
C ASP A 199 28.92 8.44 -18.37
N PHE A 200 28.42 8.04 -19.53
CA PHE A 200 28.95 6.89 -20.27
C PHE A 200 29.28 7.26 -21.71
N THR A 201 30.21 6.54 -22.31
CA THR A 201 30.53 6.60 -23.74
C THR A 201 30.74 5.20 -24.28
N ILE A 202 30.07 4.90 -25.40
CA ILE A 202 30.24 3.67 -26.18
C ILE A 202 30.81 4.06 -27.53
N VAL A 203 31.92 3.44 -27.92
CA VAL A 203 32.66 3.79 -29.13
C VAL A 203 33.26 2.57 -29.82
N SER A 204 33.25 2.56 -31.15
CA SER A 204 33.93 1.51 -31.93
C SER A 204 35.45 1.64 -31.85
N CYS A 205 36.19 0.54 -32.02
CA CYS A 205 37.65 0.50 -32.11
C CYS A 205 38.15 -0.41 -33.23
N GLU A 206 39.46 -0.37 -33.48
CA GLU A 206 40.13 -1.37 -34.32
C GLU A 206 40.06 -2.76 -33.66
N THR A 207 39.86 -3.80 -34.46
CA THR A 207 39.72 -5.18 -34.00
C THR A 207 41.01 -6.00 -34.13
N VAL A 208 42.01 -5.47 -34.84
CA VAL A 208 43.26 -6.19 -35.14
C VAL A 208 44.04 -6.42 -33.84
N GLY A 209 44.31 -7.68 -33.51
CA GLY A 209 45.02 -8.11 -32.31
C GLY A 209 44.14 -8.34 -31.08
N ILE A 210 42.82 -8.12 -31.17
CA ILE A 210 41.86 -8.35 -30.08
C ILE A 210 40.74 -9.31 -30.45
N GLU A 211 40.84 -10.00 -31.60
CA GLU A 211 39.79 -10.86 -32.16
C GLU A 211 39.44 -12.05 -31.25
N ASP A 212 40.41 -12.53 -30.47
CA ASP A 212 40.25 -13.66 -29.55
C ASP A 212 39.75 -13.23 -28.16
N ILE A 213 39.58 -11.93 -27.91
CA ILE A 213 39.11 -11.40 -26.62
C ILE A 213 37.59 -11.56 -26.54
N LYS A 214 37.13 -12.33 -25.55
CA LYS A 214 35.69 -12.47 -25.28
C LYS A 214 35.15 -11.17 -24.65
N PRO A 215 34.16 -10.50 -25.25
CA PRO A 215 33.60 -9.27 -24.70
C PRO A 215 32.80 -9.52 -23.41
N ILE A 216 32.69 -8.47 -22.59
CA ILE A 216 31.76 -8.38 -21.47
C ILE A 216 30.44 -7.83 -22.03
N LYS A 217 29.63 -8.73 -22.60
CA LYS A 217 28.38 -8.36 -23.25
C LYS A 217 27.43 -7.65 -22.30
N LEU A 218 26.75 -6.64 -22.82
CA LEU A 218 25.53 -6.11 -22.22
C LEU A 218 24.39 -7.08 -22.51
N THR A 219 23.53 -7.28 -21.53
CA THR A 219 22.31 -8.11 -21.65
C THR A 219 21.09 -7.20 -21.63
N ARG A 220 19.97 -7.62 -22.22
CA ARG A 220 18.71 -6.85 -22.09
C ARG A 220 18.22 -6.77 -20.65
N ASN A 221 18.62 -7.73 -19.82
CA ASN A 221 18.48 -7.68 -18.37
C ASN A 221 19.85 -7.77 -17.70
N PRO A 222 20.49 -6.63 -17.39
CA PRO A 222 21.74 -6.62 -16.64
C PRO A 222 21.54 -7.14 -15.22
N ASP A 223 22.45 -7.98 -14.75
CA ASP A 223 22.46 -8.38 -13.35
C ASP A 223 22.60 -7.17 -12.42
N THR A 224 22.07 -7.31 -11.21
CA THR A 224 22.10 -6.26 -10.19
C THR A 224 22.77 -6.78 -8.91
N VAL A 225 23.01 -5.86 -7.98
CA VAL A 225 23.54 -6.14 -6.65
C VAL A 225 22.65 -5.52 -5.59
N THR A 226 22.58 -6.14 -4.42
CA THR A 226 21.86 -5.62 -3.26
C THR A 226 22.82 -5.09 -2.19
N ARG A 227 22.31 -4.27 -1.27
CA ARG A 227 23.10 -3.76 -0.14
C ARG A 227 23.62 -4.92 0.70
N GLY A 228 24.91 -4.89 1.03
CA GLY A 228 25.57 -5.98 1.76
C GLY A 228 26.22 -7.04 0.86
N GLU A 229 25.96 -7.02 -0.44
CA GLU A 229 26.67 -7.87 -1.41
C GLU A 229 28.03 -7.29 -1.78
N TYR A 230 28.91 -8.15 -2.29
CA TYR A 230 30.27 -7.78 -2.69
C TYR A 230 30.36 -7.52 -4.19
N VAL A 231 31.07 -6.46 -4.56
CA VAL A 231 31.39 -6.11 -5.94
C VAL A 231 32.89 -6.18 -6.21
N ASN A 232 33.31 -6.56 -7.40
CA ASN A 232 34.71 -6.72 -7.78
C ASN A 232 35.03 -5.74 -8.90
N ILE A 233 36.07 -4.93 -8.74
CA ILE A 233 36.48 -3.92 -9.73
C ILE A 233 37.87 -4.23 -10.27
N ILE A 234 37.98 -4.28 -11.60
CA ILE A 234 39.25 -4.42 -12.32
C ILE A 234 39.51 -3.10 -13.05
N GLN A 235 40.67 -2.50 -12.81
CA GLN A 235 40.87 -1.07 -13.10
C GLN A 235 42.33 -0.75 -13.44
N HIS A 236 42.56 0.47 -13.92
CA HIS A 236 43.89 1.08 -14.12
C HIS A 236 44.08 2.32 -13.23
N PRO A 237 44.26 2.16 -11.90
CA PRO A 237 44.37 3.28 -10.97
C PRO A 237 45.58 4.14 -11.30
N SER A 238 45.44 5.47 -11.34
CA SER A 238 46.47 6.42 -11.79
C SER A 238 47.06 6.11 -13.18
N GLY A 239 46.33 5.36 -14.02
CA GLY A 239 46.81 4.87 -15.31
C GLY A 239 47.93 3.83 -15.21
N ARG A 240 48.10 3.20 -14.05
CA ARG A 240 49.09 2.13 -13.82
C ARG A 240 48.67 0.84 -14.54
N LYS A 241 49.51 -0.19 -14.40
CA LYS A 241 49.20 -1.54 -14.84
C LYS A 241 47.91 -2.03 -14.15
N LYS A 242 47.21 -2.94 -14.81
CA LYS A 242 45.90 -3.43 -14.35
C LYS A 242 45.95 -3.97 -12.91
N GLU A 243 45.05 -3.52 -12.07
CA GLU A 243 44.93 -3.88 -10.66
C GLU A 243 43.47 -4.35 -10.37
N LEU A 244 43.29 -5.19 -9.35
CA LEU A 244 42.00 -5.77 -8.95
C LEU A 244 41.77 -5.54 -7.45
N ALA A 245 40.59 -5.02 -7.07
CA ALA A 245 40.17 -4.92 -5.67
C ALA A 245 39.13 -6.01 -5.33
N LEU A 246 39.49 -6.89 -4.37
CA LEU A 246 38.67 -8.04 -3.90
C LEU A 246 38.29 -7.96 -2.41
N GLN A 247 38.78 -6.94 -1.69
CA GLN A 247 38.59 -6.77 -0.26
C GLN A 247 37.96 -5.41 -0.01
N ASP A 248 37.22 -5.31 1.10
CA ASP A 248 36.49 -4.10 1.49
C ASP A 248 35.64 -3.54 0.34
N ASN A 249 34.91 -4.45 -0.31
CA ASN A 249 34.27 -4.25 -1.61
C ASN A 249 32.73 -4.35 -1.54
N ASN A 250 32.17 -3.93 -0.41
CA ASN A 250 30.76 -4.10 -0.08
C ASN A 250 29.90 -2.95 -0.67
N VAL A 251 28.77 -3.31 -1.25
CA VAL A 251 27.74 -2.37 -1.69
C VAL A 251 27.07 -1.76 -0.46
N SER A 252 27.31 -0.47 -0.28
CA SER A 252 26.76 0.33 0.82
C SER A 252 25.34 0.78 0.55
N TYR A 253 25.02 1.18 -0.68
CA TYR A 253 23.69 1.61 -1.12
C TYR A 253 23.50 1.33 -2.62
N VAL A 254 22.25 1.16 -3.03
CA VAL A 254 21.83 1.10 -4.44
C VAL A 254 20.80 2.20 -4.60
N TYR A 255 20.97 3.05 -5.60
CA TYR A 255 20.05 4.13 -5.98
C TYR A 255 19.40 3.78 -7.33
N ASP A 256 18.52 4.66 -7.80
CA ASP A 256 17.85 4.55 -9.11
C ASP A 256 18.87 4.42 -10.25
N LYS A 257 19.82 5.36 -10.35
CA LYS A 257 20.82 5.42 -11.43
C LYS A 257 22.18 4.82 -11.07
N VAL A 258 22.53 4.79 -9.79
CA VAL A 258 23.89 4.49 -9.32
C VAL A 258 23.91 3.47 -8.18
N ILE A 259 25.06 2.84 -7.95
CA ILE A 259 25.36 2.06 -6.74
C ILE A 259 26.51 2.72 -6.00
N HIS A 260 26.42 2.76 -4.67
CA HIS A 260 27.52 3.17 -3.79
C HIS A 260 28.16 1.95 -3.17
N TYR A 261 29.47 1.82 -3.29
CA TYR A 261 30.22 0.71 -2.72
C TYR A 261 31.54 1.19 -2.14
N ILE A 262 31.96 0.52 -1.08
CA ILE A 262 33.29 0.72 -0.53
C ILE A 262 34.24 -0.08 -1.41
N THR A 263 35.35 0.50 -1.83
CA THR A 263 36.50 -0.19 -2.45
C THR A 263 37.64 0.81 -2.66
N ASP A 264 38.85 0.31 -2.94
CA ASP A 264 39.99 1.17 -3.24
C ASP A 264 39.96 1.63 -4.70
N THR A 265 39.89 2.95 -4.94
CA THR A 265 40.02 3.55 -6.29
C THR A 265 40.92 4.79 -6.25
N GLU A 266 41.57 5.09 -7.39
CA GLU A 266 42.34 6.32 -7.62
C GLU A 266 41.95 6.95 -8.97
N PRO A 267 42.24 8.25 -9.21
CA PRO A 267 42.04 8.88 -10.52
C PRO A 267 42.58 8.00 -11.66
N GLY A 268 41.79 7.74 -12.70
CA GLY A 268 42.11 6.75 -13.75
C GLY A 268 41.35 5.42 -13.64
N SER A 269 40.72 5.17 -12.50
CA SER A 269 39.75 4.08 -12.31
C SER A 269 38.41 4.35 -13.00
N SER A 270 38.12 5.60 -13.38
CA SER A 270 36.93 5.98 -14.14
C SER A 270 36.78 5.12 -15.40
N GLY A 271 35.62 4.53 -15.56
CA GLY A 271 35.22 3.70 -16.70
C GLY A 271 35.47 2.21 -16.47
N SER A 272 35.84 1.83 -15.24
CA SER A 272 36.04 0.43 -14.86
C SER A 272 34.72 -0.33 -14.76
N ALA A 273 34.75 -1.58 -15.21
CA ALA A 273 33.67 -2.53 -15.04
C ALA A 273 33.58 -2.98 -13.57
N VAL A 274 32.38 -2.86 -12.99
CA VAL A 274 32.06 -3.34 -11.64
C VAL A 274 31.26 -4.63 -11.78
N PHE A 275 31.72 -5.71 -11.14
CA PHE A 275 31.12 -7.05 -11.22
C PHE A 275 30.57 -7.51 -9.88
N ASN A 276 29.57 -8.40 -9.86
CA ASN A 276 29.22 -9.15 -8.64
C ASN A 276 30.14 -10.39 -8.44
N ASN A 277 29.91 -11.19 -7.39
CA ASN A 277 30.70 -12.41 -7.11
C ASN A 277 30.54 -13.55 -8.12
N THR A 278 29.60 -13.44 -9.06
CA THR A 278 29.42 -14.36 -10.18
C THR A 278 30.08 -13.85 -11.47
N TRP A 279 30.82 -12.73 -11.42
CA TRP A 279 31.48 -12.07 -12.55
C TRP A 279 30.51 -11.55 -13.63
N GLN A 280 29.30 -11.20 -13.23
CA GLN A 280 28.32 -10.49 -14.05
C GLN A 280 28.51 -8.99 -13.87
N LEU A 281 28.34 -8.21 -14.95
CA LEU A 281 28.56 -6.77 -14.98
C LEU A 281 27.34 -6.05 -14.40
N VAL A 282 27.54 -5.22 -13.37
CA VAL A 282 26.45 -4.60 -12.60
C VAL A 282 26.49 -3.06 -12.61
N ALA A 283 27.68 -2.48 -12.72
CA ALA A 283 27.84 -1.02 -12.83
C ALA A 283 29.10 -0.59 -13.60
N LEU A 284 29.14 0.70 -13.98
CA LEU A 284 30.26 1.43 -14.55
C LEU A 284 30.79 2.43 -13.50
N HIS A 285 32.00 2.23 -12.98
CA HIS A 285 32.59 3.13 -11.99
C HIS A 285 32.82 4.53 -12.57
N HIS A 286 32.37 5.60 -11.90
CA HIS A 286 32.52 6.97 -12.39
C HIS A 286 32.98 8.00 -11.36
N ALA A 287 32.70 7.82 -10.06
CA ALA A 287 33.07 8.79 -9.02
C ALA A 287 33.41 8.12 -7.68
N GLY A 288 34.01 8.89 -6.77
CA GLY A 288 34.24 8.48 -5.38
C GLY A 288 34.61 9.64 -4.47
N TRP A 289 34.29 9.53 -3.19
CA TRP A 289 34.55 10.53 -2.14
C TRP A 289 34.82 9.87 -0.78
N TYR A 290 35.26 10.68 0.18
CA TYR A 290 35.43 10.27 1.57
C TYR A 290 34.28 10.80 2.43
N THR A 291 33.80 10.00 3.37
CA THR A 291 32.81 10.44 4.37
C THR A 291 33.38 11.47 5.34
N ASN A 292 32.52 12.37 5.85
CA ASN A 292 32.91 13.48 6.72
C ASN A 292 33.01 13.14 8.22
N GLU A 293 32.65 11.92 8.64
CA GLU A 293 32.59 11.53 10.06
C GLU A 293 33.57 10.41 10.42
N GLY A 294 34.36 10.60 11.49
CA GLY A 294 35.02 9.60 12.33
C GLY A 294 35.97 8.57 11.67
N GLU A 295 35.44 7.74 10.78
CA GLU A 295 36.13 6.74 9.98
C GLU A 295 36.04 7.19 8.52
N LYS A 296 37.17 7.64 7.93
CA LYS A 296 37.22 8.00 6.51
C LYS A 296 37.01 6.74 5.66
N LEU A 297 35.76 6.45 5.33
CA LEU A 297 35.39 5.40 4.39
C LEU A 297 35.41 5.99 2.99
N ALA A 298 36.16 5.35 2.08
CA ALA A 298 36.12 5.67 0.66
C ALA A 298 34.83 5.08 0.07
N ILE A 299 33.89 5.95 -0.29
CA ILE A 299 32.66 5.57 -0.98
C ILE A 299 32.88 5.82 -2.46
N ASN A 300 32.62 4.80 -3.27
CA ASN A 300 32.67 4.85 -4.72
C ASN A 300 31.26 4.78 -5.28
N GLU A 301 31.06 5.43 -6.42
CA GLU A 301 29.80 5.46 -7.14
C GLU A 301 29.98 4.83 -8.52
N GLY A 302 29.08 3.91 -8.86
CA GLY A 302 29.04 3.25 -10.16
C GLY A 302 27.67 3.38 -10.79
N ILE A 303 27.60 3.78 -12.04
CA ILE A 303 26.36 3.92 -12.81
C ILE A 303 25.85 2.54 -13.16
N ARG A 304 24.60 2.25 -12.82
CA ARG A 304 24.00 0.93 -13.02
C ARG A 304 23.94 0.62 -14.51
N ILE A 305 24.42 -0.57 -14.89
CA ILE A 305 24.32 -1.02 -16.28
C ILE A 305 22.86 -1.14 -16.72
N SER A 306 21.95 -1.50 -15.80
CA SER A 306 20.51 -1.53 -16.09
C SER A 306 20.01 -0.20 -16.65
N VAL A 307 20.42 0.94 -16.06
CA VAL A 307 19.97 2.27 -16.50
C VAL A 307 20.64 2.70 -17.80
N ILE A 308 21.91 2.34 -18.00
CA ILE A 308 22.61 2.55 -19.28
C ILE A 308 21.90 1.77 -20.40
N VAL A 309 21.55 0.50 -20.17
CA VAL A 309 20.82 -0.33 -21.14
C VAL A 309 19.41 0.22 -21.41
N SER A 310 18.68 0.66 -20.38
CA SER A 310 17.37 1.33 -20.56
C SER A 310 17.50 2.59 -21.43
N LYS A 311 18.52 3.41 -21.20
CA LYS A 311 18.80 4.59 -22.03
C LYS A 311 19.09 4.22 -23.49
N LEU A 312 19.87 3.16 -23.73
CA LEU A 312 20.16 2.68 -25.08
C LEU A 312 18.89 2.20 -25.80
N ILE A 313 18.00 1.48 -25.10
CA ILE A 313 16.71 1.03 -25.65
C ILE A 313 15.83 2.24 -26.00
N ALA A 314 15.73 3.22 -25.11
CA ALA A 314 14.96 4.44 -25.36
C ALA A 314 15.50 5.23 -26.57
N LEU A 315 16.82 5.36 -26.69
CA LEU A 315 17.46 6.01 -27.84
C LEU A 315 17.15 5.24 -29.14
N ALA A 316 17.26 3.91 -29.13
CA ALA A 316 16.92 3.08 -30.29
C ALA A 316 15.45 3.25 -30.72
N GLN A 317 14.52 3.26 -29.76
CA GLN A 317 13.10 3.49 -30.02
C GLN A 317 12.80 4.90 -30.56
N SER A 318 13.58 5.90 -30.15
CA SER A 318 13.49 7.27 -30.68
C SER A 318 14.10 7.44 -32.08
N GLY A 319 14.69 6.37 -32.64
CA GLY A 319 15.24 6.34 -34.00
C GLY A 319 16.77 6.51 -34.09
N ASP A 320 17.52 6.39 -32.99
CA ASP A 320 18.98 6.43 -33.02
C ASP A 320 19.55 5.13 -33.63
N GLU A 321 20.19 5.23 -34.79
CA GLU A 321 20.77 4.10 -35.54
C GLU A 321 21.95 3.45 -34.80
N SER A 322 22.75 4.24 -34.08
CA SER A 322 23.89 3.73 -33.31
C SER A 322 23.42 2.94 -32.09
N ALA A 323 22.40 3.45 -31.39
CA ALA A 323 21.79 2.76 -30.25
C ALA A 323 21.06 1.50 -30.70
N SER A 324 20.34 1.54 -31.82
CA SER A 324 19.68 0.36 -32.41
C SER A 324 20.67 -0.76 -32.69
N ARG A 325 21.83 -0.43 -33.26
CA ARG A 325 22.90 -1.41 -33.52
C ARG A 325 23.45 -2.07 -32.25
N VAL A 326 23.51 -1.35 -31.12
CA VAL A 326 23.91 -1.94 -29.83
C VAL A 326 22.77 -2.79 -29.25
N VAL A 327 21.53 -2.30 -29.30
CA VAL A 327 20.34 -2.98 -28.76
C VAL A 327 20.02 -4.29 -29.48
N ASP A 328 20.27 -4.36 -30.80
CA ASP A 328 20.08 -5.56 -31.62
C ASP A 328 21.05 -6.70 -31.25
N THR A 329 22.20 -6.36 -30.64
CA THR A 329 23.21 -7.33 -30.20
C THR A 329 23.03 -7.78 -28.75
N LEU A 330 22.10 -7.18 -28.01
CA LEU A 330 21.79 -7.57 -26.63
C LEU A 330 21.17 -8.98 -26.62
N GLU A 331 21.80 -9.89 -25.90
CA GLU A 331 21.27 -11.24 -25.66
C GLU A 331 20.08 -11.19 -24.69
N ASP A 332 19.19 -12.19 -24.80
CA ASP A 332 17.93 -12.39 -24.06
C ASP A 332 16.70 -11.56 -24.48
N THR A 333 15.51 -12.17 -24.48
CA THR A 333 14.22 -11.47 -24.58
C THR A 333 13.86 -10.88 -23.22
N SER A 334 13.99 -9.55 -23.08
CA SER A 334 13.88 -8.80 -21.80
C SER A 334 12.69 -9.20 -20.93
N PRO A 335 12.95 -9.54 -19.65
CA PRO A 335 11.96 -9.46 -18.59
C PRO A 335 11.96 -8.21 -17.69
N TYR A 336 12.90 -7.27 -17.86
CA TYR A 336 13.31 -6.35 -16.79
C TYR A 336 13.23 -4.86 -17.16
N LEU A 337 12.07 -4.42 -17.64
CA LEU A 337 11.61 -3.07 -17.30
C LEU A 337 10.72 -3.23 -16.07
N GLY A 338 11.30 -3.05 -14.89
CA GLY A 338 10.53 -3.00 -13.65
C GLY A 338 9.54 -1.84 -13.70
N PHE A 339 8.39 -2.05 -13.07
CA PHE A 339 7.16 -1.25 -13.03
C PHE A 339 7.23 0.30 -13.02
N TYR A 340 8.39 0.93 -12.80
CA TYR A 340 8.49 2.40 -12.69
C TYR A 340 9.69 3.06 -13.38
N ASP A 341 10.55 2.36 -14.13
CA ASP A 341 11.83 2.96 -14.59
C ASP A 341 11.74 3.78 -15.88
N VAL A 342 10.53 4.04 -16.40
CA VAL A 342 10.32 4.91 -17.58
C VAL A 342 9.60 6.22 -17.24
N SER A 343 8.89 6.27 -16.11
CA SER A 343 8.00 7.39 -15.75
C SER A 343 8.71 8.58 -15.09
N GLY A 344 10.03 8.66 -15.22
CA GLY A 344 10.85 9.82 -14.82
C GLY A 344 11.62 10.48 -15.97
N LEU A 345 11.54 9.96 -17.19
CA LEU A 345 12.36 10.41 -18.34
C LEU A 345 11.54 10.75 -19.59
N ILE A 346 10.20 10.66 -19.54
CA ILE A 346 9.32 10.93 -20.69
C ILE A 346 8.29 12.00 -20.30
N ASP A 347 8.32 13.12 -21.00
CA ASP A 347 7.41 14.27 -20.80
C ASP A 347 6.10 14.13 -21.62
N ASN A 348 5.73 12.92 -22.03
CA ASN A 348 4.56 12.63 -22.87
C ASN A 348 3.80 11.38 -22.40
N ASN A 349 2.73 11.64 -21.65
CA ASN A 349 1.89 10.71 -20.87
C ASN A 349 0.88 9.84 -21.68
N ASN A 350 1.15 9.41 -22.91
CA ASN A 350 0.08 8.78 -23.69
C ASN A 350 0.27 7.34 -24.18
N ASP A 351 1.42 6.69 -24.01
CA ASP A 351 1.59 5.29 -24.46
C ASP A 351 2.59 4.51 -23.57
N LEU A 352 2.30 4.34 -22.28
CA LEU A 352 2.95 3.29 -21.47
C LEU A 352 2.08 2.03 -21.55
N LEU A 353 2.66 0.95 -22.07
CA LEU A 353 2.05 -0.38 -22.19
C LEU A 353 2.47 -1.22 -20.98
N GLU A 354 1.52 -1.47 -20.07
CA GLU A 354 1.21 -2.70 -19.32
C GLU A 354 2.30 -3.79 -19.26
N VAL A 355 2.66 -4.26 -18.05
CA VAL A 355 3.93 -4.99 -17.81
C VAL A 355 3.72 -6.45 -17.36
N GLU A 356 3.66 -7.40 -18.31
CA GLU A 356 3.99 -8.81 -18.05
C GLU A 356 5.51 -8.99 -17.85
N VAL A 357 5.94 -9.53 -16.70
CA VAL A 357 7.37 -9.79 -16.44
C VAL A 357 7.68 -11.30 -16.49
N PRO A 358 8.56 -11.80 -17.38
CA PRO A 358 9.00 -13.19 -17.41
C PRO A 358 9.68 -13.69 -16.12
N THR A 359 10.19 -12.78 -15.29
CA THR A 359 10.75 -13.05 -13.96
C THR A 359 10.61 -11.80 -13.08
N TYR A 360 10.46 -11.98 -11.77
CA TYR A 360 10.45 -10.90 -10.79
C TYR A 360 11.37 -11.26 -9.62
N LYS A 361 12.01 -10.25 -9.03
CA LYS A 361 12.84 -10.41 -7.82
C LYS A 361 12.62 -9.21 -6.89
N GLY A 362 12.25 -9.53 -5.66
CA GLY A 362 12.05 -8.57 -4.59
C GLY A 362 13.35 -7.88 -4.20
N ASP A 363 13.20 -6.68 -3.69
CA ASP A 363 14.26 -5.76 -3.32
C ASP A 363 13.97 -5.25 -1.91
N LYS A 364 14.88 -5.55 -0.99
CA LYS A 364 14.74 -5.30 0.45
C LYS A 364 14.60 -3.83 0.85
N ARG A 365 14.67 -2.90 -0.12
CA ARG A 365 14.41 -1.47 0.07
C ARG A 365 12.92 -1.12 -0.01
N PHE A 366 12.11 -2.03 -0.53
CA PHE A 366 10.69 -1.82 -0.75
C PHE A 366 9.92 -2.97 -0.12
N ALA A 367 8.68 -2.71 0.25
CA ALA A 367 7.74 -3.75 0.62
C ALA A 367 7.22 -4.46 -0.64
N ASP A 368 7.73 -5.67 -0.91
CA ASP A 368 7.30 -6.49 -2.04
C ASP A 368 6.32 -7.58 -1.60
N VAL A 369 5.11 -7.52 -2.15
CA VAL A 369 3.98 -8.35 -1.76
C VAL A 369 3.40 -9.05 -2.98
N GLY A 370 2.97 -10.29 -2.85
CA GLY A 370 2.32 -11.01 -3.95
C GLY A 370 1.28 -12.03 -3.53
N PHE A 371 0.65 -12.63 -4.53
CA PHE A 371 -0.33 -13.70 -4.40
C PHE A 371 -0.08 -14.77 -5.45
N TRP A 372 -0.21 -16.05 -5.08
CA TRP A 372 -0.01 -17.16 -6.00
C TRP A 372 -0.84 -18.40 -5.64
N ASN A 373 -1.61 -18.90 -6.60
CA ASN A 373 -2.21 -20.23 -6.53
C ASN A 373 -1.19 -21.28 -7.01
N ILE A 374 -0.76 -22.18 -6.12
CA ILE A 374 0.28 -23.19 -6.45
C ILE A 374 -0.34 -24.44 -7.13
N GLU A 375 -1.67 -24.55 -7.14
CA GLU A 375 -2.43 -25.69 -7.64
C GLU A 375 -2.10 -27.01 -6.91
N HIS A 376 -3.03 -27.52 -6.11
CA HIS A 376 -2.90 -28.83 -5.45
C HIS A 376 -1.58 -29.05 -4.67
N PHE A 377 -1.11 -28.06 -3.91
CA PHE A 377 0.11 -28.17 -3.09
C PHE A 377 -0.17 -28.87 -1.75
N ASN A 378 -0.60 -30.12 -1.85
CA ASN A 378 -1.01 -30.97 -0.73
C ASN A 378 0.15 -31.74 -0.09
N ASN A 379 -0.11 -32.40 1.04
CA ASN A 379 0.90 -33.16 1.80
C ASN A 379 1.60 -34.28 1.00
N ASN A 380 0.99 -34.76 -0.09
CA ASN A 380 1.51 -35.83 -0.94
C ASN A 380 2.34 -35.34 -2.14
N ILE A 381 2.69 -34.04 -2.22
CA ILE A 381 3.51 -33.52 -3.31
C ILE A 381 4.85 -34.25 -3.47
N SER A 382 5.28 -34.39 -4.72
CA SER A 382 6.58 -34.95 -5.08
C SER A 382 7.73 -34.02 -4.67
N ASN A 383 8.90 -34.58 -4.38
CA ASN A 383 10.11 -33.79 -4.09
C ASN A 383 10.54 -32.92 -5.29
N GLN A 384 10.19 -33.33 -6.51
CA GLN A 384 10.47 -32.56 -7.72
C GLN A 384 9.63 -31.27 -7.78
N LYS A 385 8.30 -31.36 -7.54
CA LYS A 385 7.43 -30.18 -7.47
C LYS A 385 7.84 -29.27 -6.30
N LEU A 386 8.12 -29.86 -5.13
CA LEU A 386 8.60 -29.14 -3.95
C LEU A 386 9.87 -28.31 -4.24
N ASN A 387 10.90 -28.91 -4.83
CA ASN A 387 12.16 -28.21 -5.11
C ASN A 387 11.98 -27.11 -6.18
N LYS A 388 11.14 -27.34 -7.20
CA LYS A 388 10.81 -26.31 -8.20
C LYS A 388 10.07 -25.12 -7.58
N VAL A 389 9.08 -25.38 -6.72
CA VAL A 389 8.35 -24.33 -5.99
C VAL A 389 9.29 -23.58 -5.04
N ALA A 390 10.15 -24.27 -4.28
CA ALA A 390 11.15 -23.64 -3.41
C ALA A 390 12.11 -22.73 -4.20
N LYS A 391 12.57 -23.17 -5.38
CA LYS A 391 13.40 -22.36 -6.26
C LYS A 391 12.68 -21.09 -6.72
N ILE A 392 11.40 -21.17 -7.06
CA ILE A 392 10.59 -20.01 -7.47
C ILE A 392 10.40 -19.05 -6.31
N VAL A 393 9.93 -19.53 -5.16
CA VAL A 393 9.70 -18.69 -3.97
C VAL A 393 10.99 -17.99 -3.53
N SER A 394 12.10 -18.72 -3.48
CA SER A 394 13.41 -18.13 -3.18
C SER A 394 13.89 -17.15 -4.25
N GLY A 395 13.56 -17.38 -5.52
CA GLY A 395 13.94 -16.51 -6.64
C GLY A 395 13.13 -15.21 -6.67
N LEU A 396 11.83 -15.31 -6.37
CA LEU A 396 10.95 -14.15 -6.20
C LEU A 396 11.44 -13.29 -5.03
N SER A 397 11.90 -13.87 -3.91
CA SER A 397 12.47 -13.10 -2.78
C SER A 397 11.50 -12.04 -2.21
N MET A 398 10.24 -12.43 -2.02
CA MET A 398 9.16 -11.55 -1.51
C MET A 398 9.23 -11.37 -0.01
N ASP A 399 8.82 -10.19 0.46
CA ASP A 399 8.63 -9.94 1.90
C ASP A 399 7.41 -10.69 2.43
N ALA A 400 6.32 -10.72 1.66
CA ALA A 400 5.12 -11.52 1.95
C ALA A 400 4.47 -12.04 0.67
N LEU A 401 4.12 -13.33 0.63
CA LEU A 401 3.47 -13.98 -0.50
C LEU A 401 2.26 -14.80 -0.01
N GLY A 402 1.06 -14.37 -0.41
CA GLY A 402 -0.19 -15.06 -0.13
C GLY A 402 -0.33 -16.29 -1.04
N LEU A 403 -0.56 -17.46 -0.45
CA LEU A 403 -0.62 -18.74 -1.14
C LEU A 403 -2.02 -19.33 -1.07
N VAL A 404 -2.45 -19.87 -2.22
CA VAL A 404 -3.74 -20.53 -2.41
C VAL A 404 -3.52 -22.00 -2.79
N GLU A 405 -4.42 -22.88 -2.31
CA GLU A 405 -4.40 -24.34 -2.50
C GLU A 405 -3.21 -25.07 -1.84
N VAL A 406 -2.89 -24.69 -0.61
CA VAL A 406 -1.79 -25.26 0.16
C VAL A 406 -2.29 -26.11 1.33
N GLU A 407 -1.48 -27.08 1.78
CA GLU A 407 -1.70 -27.82 3.02
C GLU A 407 -0.48 -27.67 3.95
N LYS A 408 -0.72 -27.70 5.26
CA LYS A 408 0.31 -27.45 6.29
C LYS A 408 1.57 -28.29 6.15
N GLY A 409 1.46 -29.61 5.98
CA GLY A 409 2.62 -30.50 5.89
C GLY A 409 3.44 -30.32 4.60
N ALA A 410 2.83 -29.80 3.52
CA ALA A 410 3.55 -29.39 2.32
C ALA A 410 4.34 -28.08 2.55
N LEU A 411 3.76 -27.13 3.28
CA LEU A 411 4.40 -25.87 3.68
C LEU A 411 5.58 -26.11 4.64
N ASP A 412 5.44 -27.02 5.62
CA ASP A 412 6.53 -27.42 6.51
C ASP A 412 7.74 -27.93 5.72
N ARG A 413 7.49 -28.78 4.71
CA ARG A 413 8.53 -29.29 3.80
C ARG A 413 9.11 -28.18 2.92
N LEU A 414 8.30 -27.21 2.49
CA LEU A 414 8.73 -26.09 1.66
C LEU A 414 9.67 -25.16 2.43
N VAL A 415 9.31 -24.76 3.65
CA VAL A 415 10.19 -23.95 4.51
C VAL A 415 11.49 -24.67 4.82
N GLN A 416 11.42 -25.98 5.09
CA GLN A 416 12.62 -26.78 5.30
C GLN A 416 13.53 -26.77 4.06
N GLU A 417 12.98 -26.99 2.86
CA GLU A 417 13.73 -27.00 1.60
C GLU A 417 14.30 -25.61 1.26
N LEU A 418 13.53 -24.53 1.46
CA LEU A 418 13.98 -23.14 1.31
C LEU A 418 15.19 -22.85 2.20
N ARG A 419 15.15 -23.30 3.45
CA ARG A 419 16.25 -23.12 4.41
C ARG A 419 17.47 -23.98 4.07
N SER A 420 17.26 -25.27 3.76
CA SER A 420 18.38 -26.22 3.58
C SER A 420 19.07 -26.10 2.22
N SER A 421 18.30 -25.86 1.16
CA SER A 421 18.79 -25.93 -0.23
C SER A 421 19.04 -24.55 -0.84
N PHE A 422 18.32 -23.52 -0.38
CA PHE A 422 18.39 -22.16 -0.94
C PHE A 422 18.86 -21.11 0.07
N GLY A 423 18.99 -21.44 1.36
CA GLY A 423 19.43 -20.52 2.41
C GLY A 423 18.44 -19.39 2.72
N ALA A 424 17.20 -19.49 2.24
CA ALA A 424 16.14 -18.52 2.50
C ALA A 424 15.52 -18.77 3.87
N ASN A 425 15.48 -17.74 4.73
CA ASN A 425 14.89 -17.83 6.06
C ASN A 425 13.46 -17.30 6.02
N MET A 426 12.56 -18.15 5.53
CA MET A 426 11.14 -17.85 5.45
C MET A 426 10.36 -18.68 6.47
N ASP A 427 9.23 -18.15 6.91
CA ASP A 427 8.24 -18.85 7.73
C ASP A 427 6.84 -18.56 7.17
N TYR A 428 5.81 -19.20 7.71
CA TYR A 428 4.44 -19.00 7.23
C TYR A 428 3.41 -18.91 8.36
N VAL A 429 2.36 -18.11 8.13
CA VAL A 429 1.09 -18.23 8.85
C VAL A 429 0.11 -19.01 7.99
N TYR A 430 -0.75 -19.79 8.63
CA TYR A 430 -1.65 -20.72 7.97
C TYR A 430 -3.03 -20.65 8.61
N PHE A 431 -4.05 -20.58 7.77
CA PHE A 431 -5.43 -20.58 8.19
C PHE A 431 -6.07 -21.92 7.80
N ASP A 432 -6.36 -22.75 8.80
CA ASP A 432 -6.98 -24.07 8.62
C ASP A 432 -8.48 -23.92 8.34
N ALA A 433 -8.89 -24.24 7.12
CA ALA A 433 -10.28 -24.13 6.68
C ALA A 433 -11.11 -25.39 6.99
N ASP A 434 -10.64 -26.36 7.81
CA ASP A 434 -11.28 -27.68 7.98
C ASP A 434 -11.65 -28.35 6.63
N GLY A 435 -10.89 -28.05 5.58
CA GLY A 435 -11.21 -28.30 4.17
C GLY A 435 -10.06 -28.97 3.41
N SER A 436 -10.17 -29.07 2.08
CA SER A 436 -9.17 -29.75 1.23
C SER A 436 -8.13 -28.81 0.59
N GLN A 437 -8.26 -27.49 0.80
CA GLN A 437 -7.44 -26.44 0.16
C GLN A 437 -7.43 -25.22 1.08
N ASP A 438 -6.34 -25.02 1.79
CA ASP A 438 -6.18 -23.96 2.78
C ASP A 438 -5.42 -22.76 2.21
N LEU A 439 -5.36 -21.69 3.00
CA LEU A 439 -4.69 -20.44 2.67
C LEU A 439 -3.50 -20.24 3.61
N ALA A 440 -2.43 -19.66 3.09
CA ALA A 440 -1.27 -19.30 3.88
C ALA A 440 -0.66 -17.98 3.42
N ILE A 441 0.16 -17.38 4.26
CA ILE A 441 1.09 -16.33 3.85
C ILE A 441 2.48 -16.80 4.24
N ILE A 442 3.36 -16.95 3.25
CA ILE A 442 4.79 -17.21 3.48
C ILE A 442 5.53 -15.86 3.42
N TYR A 443 6.48 -15.64 4.33
CA TYR A 443 7.13 -14.35 4.52
C TYR A 443 8.62 -14.49 4.90
N ASP A 444 9.43 -13.49 4.56
CA ASP A 444 10.83 -13.42 4.99
C ASP A 444 10.89 -13.00 6.47
N THR A 445 11.46 -13.85 7.32
CA THR A 445 11.50 -13.62 8.78
C THR A 445 12.43 -12.50 9.22
N TYR A 446 13.33 -12.03 8.35
CA TYR A 446 14.21 -10.90 8.64
C TYR A 446 13.53 -9.57 8.41
N THR A 447 12.71 -9.46 7.36
CA THR A 447 12.05 -8.21 6.97
C THR A 447 10.63 -8.14 7.49
N THR A 448 9.92 -9.27 7.60
CA THR A 448 8.47 -9.25 7.82
C THR A 448 8.06 -9.94 9.12
N ASN A 449 7.11 -9.33 9.82
CA ASN A 449 6.30 -9.98 10.83
C ASN A 449 4.86 -10.12 10.31
N VAL A 450 4.28 -11.32 10.41
CA VAL A 450 2.90 -11.57 10.01
C VAL A 450 2.11 -12.11 11.19
N GLU A 451 1.02 -11.44 11.53
CA GLU A 451 0.10 -11.82 12.59
C GLU A 451 -1.24 -12.24 11.98
N LEU A 452 -1.61 -13.52 12.16
CA LEU A 452 -2.90 -14.04 11.72
C LEU A 452 -4.03 -13.44 12.57
N ARG A 453 -5.08 -12.93 11.92
CA ARG A 453 -6.22 -12.23 12.55
C ARG A 453 -7.50 -13.05 12.50
N GLU A 454 -7.48 -14.22 13.12
CA GLU A 454 -8.68 -15.08 13.23
C GLU A 454 -9.83 -14.42 14.02
N ASP A 455 -9.52 -13.43 14.85
CA ASP A 455 -10.52 -12.60 15.52
C ASP A 455 -11.42 -11.84 14.52
N ILE A 456 -10.91 -11.48 13.33
CA ILE A 456 -11.72 -10.92 12.24
C ILE A 456 -12.68 -11.99 11.70
N ASN A 457 -12.19 -13.21 11.43
CA ASN A 457 -13.07 -14.32 11.01
C ASN A 457 -14.16 -14.60 12.05
N LEU A 458 -13.81 -14.59 13.34
CA LEU A 458 -14.77 -14.79 14.43
C LEU A 458 -15.79 -13.64 14.50
N LYS A 459 -15.34 -12.39 14.40
CA LYS A 459 -16.19 -11.19 14.39
C LYS A 459 -17.21 -11.21 13.25
N TYR A 460 -16.81 -11.67 12.06
CA TYR A 460 -17.67 -11.69 10.86
C TYR A 460 -18.18 -13.09 10.48
N ARG A 461 -18.11 -14.06 11.40
CA ARG A 461 -18.46 -15.48 11.15
C ARG A 461 -19.85 -15.66 10.54
N SER A 462 -20.79 -14.84 10.98
CA SER A 462 -22.17 -14.87 10.49
C SER A 462 -22.30 -14.42 9.03
N LEU A 463 -21.51 -13.42 8.60
CA LEU A 463 -21.47 -12.94 7.23
C LEU A 463 -20.76 -13.95 6.35
N LEU A 464 -19.63 -14.49 6.81
CA LEU A 464 -18.85 -15.52 6.13
C LEU A 464 -19.67 -16.81 5.91
N SER A 465 -20.58 -17.14 6.83
CA SER A 465 -21.49 -18.28 6.70
C SER A 465 -22.77 -18.01 5.90
N SER A 466 -22.91 -16.82 5.28
CA SER A 466 -24.10 -16.46 4.49
C SER A 466 -24.34 -17.42 3.31
N THR A 467 -25.61 -17.66 3.00
CA THR A 467 -26.02 -18.57 1.93
C THR A 467 -26.77 -17.87 0.81
N THR A 468 -26.57 -18.34 -0.42
CA THR A 468 -27.38 -17.97 -1.57
C THR A 468 -28.85 -18.38 -1.38
N ALA A 469 -29.75 -17.86 -2.22
CA ALA A 469 -31.15 -18.27 -2.24
C ALA A 469 -31.36 -19.80 -2.47
N SER A 470 -30.37 -20.47 -3.06
CA SER A 470 -30.34 -21.93 -3.24
C SER A 470 -29.78 -22.71 -2.05
N GLY A 471 -29.50 -22.04 -0.92
CA GLY A 471 -28.99 -22.63 0.32
C GLY A 471 -27.51 -23.01 0.27
N LYS A 472 -26.72 -22.46 -0.66
CA LYS A 472 -25.27 -22.73 -0.76
C LYS A 472 -24.48 -21.61 -0.09
N THR A 473 -23.50 -21.96 0.73
CA THR A 473 -22.65 -20.97 1.42
C THR A 473 -21.84 -20.14 0.42
N ALA A 474 -21.58 -18.87 0.75
CA ALA A 474 -20.65 -18.01 0.01
C ALA A 474 -19.28 -18.69 -0.13
N PHE A 475 -18.75 -19.16 1.01
CA PHE A 475 -17.48 -19.86 1.10
C PHE A 475 -17.72 -21.37 1.37
N PRO A 476 -17.54 -22.28 0.38
CA PRO A 476 -17.69 -23.73 0.56
C PRO A 476 -16.65 -24.27 1.53
N ASN A 477 -17.01 -25.31 2.29
CA ASN A 477 -16.05 -26.07 3.12
C ASN A 477 -15.16 -25.14 3.97
N LYS A 478 -15.75 -24.09 4.53
CA LYS A 478 -15.10 -23.02 5.31
C LYS A 478 -13.83 -22.42 4.67
N ARG A 479 -13.77 -22.33 3.33
CA ARG A 479 -12.77 -21.55 2.58
C ARG A 479 -12.96 -20.04 2.75
N GLU A 480 -13.03 -19.59 3.99
CA GLU A 480 -13.14 -18.20 4.37
C GLU A 480 -11.83 -17.47 4.01
N PRO A 481 -11.86 -16.14 3.81
CA PRO A 481 -10.65 -15.36 3.59
C PRO A 481 -9.69 -15.50 4.79
N LEU A 482 -8.40 -15.54 4.50
CA LEU A 482 -7.35 -15.40 5.51
C LEU A 482 -7.08 -13.90 5.71
N PHE A 483 -7.19 -13.42 6.94
CA PHE A 483 -6.84 -12.06 7.32
C PHE A 483 -5.53 -12.09 8.14
N ALA A 484 -4.55 -11.28 7.76
CA ALA A 484 -3.33 -11.15 8.53
C ALA A 484 -2.80 -9.71 8.52
N LYS A 485 -2.37 -9.23 9.69
CA LYS A 485 -1.64 -7.97 9.78
C LYS A 485 -0.18 -8.24 9.43
N CYS A 486 0.31 -7.57 8.39
CA CYS A 486 1.69 -7.66 7.93
C CYS A 486 2.43 -6.38 8.32
N THR A 487 3.62 -6.55 8.89
CA THR A 487 4.55 -5.47 9.24
C THR A 487 5.90 -5.76 8.60
N ILE A 488 6.23 -5.04 7.54
CA ILE A 488 7.53 -5.11 6.85
C ILE A 488 8.44 -4.02 7.44
N LYS A 489 9.60 -4.42 7.92
CA LYS A 489 10.59 -3.56 8.57
C LYS A 489 11.49 -2.92 7.52
N GLU A 490 11.43 -1.60 7.42
CA GLU A 490 12.30 -0.81 6.54
C GLU A 490 13.19 0.14 7.38
N GLU A 491 14.33 0.57 6.84
CA GLU A 491 15.22 1.50 7.55
C GLU A 491 14.59 2.90 7.66
N GLY A 492 13.99 3.18 8.81
CA GLY A 492 13.44 4.49 9.18
C GLY A 492 11.95 4.50 9.50
N LYS A 493 11.18 3.51 9.02
CA LYS A 493 9.76 3.33 9.37
C LYS A 493 9.27 1.93 8.96
N ASP A 494 8.40 1.31 9.76
CA ASP A 494 7.75 0.04 9.41
C ASP A 494 6.56 0.26 8.46
N THR A 495 6.41 -0.62 7.47
CA THR A 495 5.29 -0.70 6.55
C THR A 495 4.25 -1.68 7.09
N GLU A 496 3.11 -1.15 7.56
CA GLU A 496 2.01 -1.97 8.07
C GLU A 496 0.82 -1.97 7.10
N PHE A 497 0.24 -3.15 6.88
CA PHE A 497 -1.01 -3.33 6.11
C PHE A 497 -1.75 -4.60 6.56
N LEU A 498 -3.05 -4.65 6.28
CA LEU A 498 -3.86 -5.86 6.41
C LEU A 498 -3.86 -6.60 5.07
N MET A 499 -3.30 -7.80 5.03
CA MET A 499 -3.34 -8.70 3.88
C MET A 499 -4.55 -9.62 3.99
N ILE A 500 -5.35 -9.68 2.93
CA ILE A 500 -6.52 -10.56 2.80
C ILE A 500 -6.27 -11.51 1.63
N VAL A 501 -6.14 -12.80 1.91
CA VAL A 501 -5.97 -13.83 0.88
C VAL A 501 -7.32 -14.52 0.63
N VAL A 502 -7.71 -14.67 -0.63
CA VAL A 502 -8.99 -15.29 -1.00
C VAL A 502 -8.84 -16.42 -2.02
N HIS A 503 -9.76 -17.39 -1.93
CA HIS A 503 -9.98 -18.43 -2.94
C HIS A 503 -11.48 -18.64 -3.14
N LEU A 504 -12.04 -18.02 -4.17
CA LEU A 504 -13.47 -18.05 -4.42
C LEU A 504 -13.91 -19.32 -5.17
N LYS A 505 -15.22 -19.58 -5.21
CA LYS A 505 -15.74 -20.80 -5.83
C LYS A 505 -15.47 -20.82 -7.34
N ALA A 506 -14.71 -21.83 -7.79
CA ALA A 506 -14.47 -22.15 -9.21
C ALA A 506 -15.73 -22.56 -10.00
N MET A 507 -15.61 -22.69 -11.32
CA MET A 507 -16.65 -23.06 -12.31
C MET A 507 -17.54 -21.89 -12.77
N ARG A 508 -17.88 -21.86 -14.06
CA ARG A 508 -18.76 -20.85 -14.68
C ARG A 508 -20.25 -21.26 -14.69
N ASP A 509 -20.65 -22.21 -13.84
CA ASP A 509 -22.07 -22.56 -13.70
C ASP A 509 -22.83 -21.52 -12.85
N ARG A 510 -24.15 -21.46 -13.04
CA ARG A 510 -25.00 -20.46 -12.40
C ARG A 510 -24.90 -20.46 -10.86
N VAL A 511 -24.74 -21.63 -10.24
CA VAL A 511 -24.65 -21.73 -8.78
C VAL A 511 -23.31 -21.19 -8.30
N SER A 512 -22.21 -21.54 -8.97
CA SER A 512 -20.88 -21.04 -8.63
C SER A 512 -20.76 -19.52 -8.83
N ILE A 513 -21.33 -18.97 -9.92
CA ILE A 513 -21.40 -17.51 -10.15
C ILE A 513 -22.16 -16.81 -9.01
N GLN A 514 -23.32 -17.35 -8.60
CA GLN A 514 -24.10 -16.78 -7.50
C GLN A 514 -23.33 -16.78 -6.16
N ARG A 515 -22.51 -17.80 -5.93
CA ARG A 515 -21.66 -17.87 -4.74
C ARG A 515 -20.52 -16.87 -4.77
N ARG A 516 -19.88 -16.67 -5.93
CA ARG A 516 -18.88 -15.60 -6.11
C ARG A 516 -19.49 -14.21 -5.91
N LYS A 517 -20.68 -13.95 -6.47
CA LYS A 517 -21.45 -12.72 -6.22
C LYS A 517 -21.66 -12.48 -4.72
N LEU A 518 -22.13 -13.50 -4.00
CA LEU A 518 -22.34 -13.37 -2.56
C LEU A 518 -21.03 -13.18 -1.78
N ALA A 519 -19.97 -13.89 -2.13
CA ALA A 519 -18.66 -13.75 -1.50
C ALA A 519 -18.07 -12.34 -1.71
N SER A 520 -18.15 -11.82 -2.93
CA SER A 520 -17.75 -10.46 -3.30
C SER A 520 -18.47 -9.41 -2.44
N LYS A 521 -19.79 -9.54 -2.27
CA LYS A 521 -20.59 -8.68 -1.37
C LYS A 521 -20.16 -8.78 0.07
N VAL A 522 -19.98 -10.00 0.59
CA VAL A 522 -19.57 -10.23 1.98
C VAL A 522 -18.21 -9.59 2.26
N ILE A 523 -17.21 -9.81 1.38
CA ILE A 523 -15.87 -9.22 1.53
C ILE A 523 -15.94 -7.68 1.47
N SER A 524 -16.71 -7.14 0.52
CA SER A 524 -16.92 -5.69 0.37
C SER A 524 -17.51 -5.07 1.65
N VAL A 525 -18.53 -5.69 2.26
CA VAL A 525 -19.13 -5.23 3.53
C VAL A 525 -18.16 -5.33 4.70
N ILE A 526 -17.38 -6.42 4.79
CA ILE A 526 -16.37 -6.58 5.84
C ILE A 526 -15.32 -5.48 5.75
N ILE A 527 -14.76 -5.24 4.56
CA ILE A 527 -13.73 -4.22 4.34
C ILE A 527 -14.25 -2.81 4.64
N GLU A 528 -15.45 -2.48 4.19
CA GLU A 528 -16.11 -1.21 4.50
C GLU A 528 -16.29 -1.01 6.01
N ASN A 529 -16.60 -2.08 6.76
CA ASN A 529 -16.74 -2.02 8.21
C ASN A 529 -15.38 -1.92 8.93
N LEU A 530 -14.37 -2.66 8.47
CA LEU A 530 -13.00 -2.57 9.00
C LEU A 530 -12.46 -1.15 8.85
N GLN A 531 -12.67 -0.47 7.72
CA GLN A 531 -12.23 0.91 7.54
C GLN A 531 -12.93 1.93 8.47
N GLN A 532 -14.01 1.55 9.14
CA GLN A 532 -14.65 2.36 10.17
C GLN A 532 -14.14 2.06 11.59
N ASP A 533 -13.48 0.93 11.78
CA ASP A 533 -12.90 0.49 13.04
C ASP A 533 -11.63 1.31 13.34
N GLU A 534 -11.47 1.81 14.56
CA GLU A 534 -10.33 2.66 14.94
C GLU A 534 -8.98 1.93 14.77
N GLU A 535 -8.96 0.61 14.89
CA GLU A 535 -7.76 -0.20 14.66
C GLU A 535 -7.33 -0.19 13.19
N PHE A 536 -8.29 -0.29 12.26
CA PHE A 536 -8.03 -0.55 10.84
C PHE A 536 -8.25 0.66 9.93
N LYS A 537 -8.90 1.72 10.41
CA LYS A 537 -9.25 2.93 9.64
C LYS A 537 -8.07 3.64 8.97
N ASN A 538 -6.85 3.47 9.49
CA ASN A 538 -5.63 4.02 8.90
C ASN A 538 -4.65 2.93 8.43
N LEU A 539 -5.07 1.66 8.47
CA LEU A 539 -4.26 0.52 8.05
C LEU A 539 -4.62 0.18 6.60
N PRO A 540 -3.68 0.32 5.64
CA PRO A 540 -3.90 -0.11 4.26
C PRO A 540 -4.39 -1.54 4.17
N ILE A 541 -5.31 -1.82 3.25
CA ILE A 541 -5.81 -3.17 3.00
C ILE A 541 -5.35 -3.62 1.62
N ILE A 542 -4.73 -4.81 1.54
CA ILE A 542 -4.35 -5.47 0.29
C ILE A 542 -5.09 -6.80 0.22
N LEU A 543 -6.01 -6.90 -0.74
CA LEU A 543 -6.82 -8.08 -0.99
C LEU A 543 -6.35 -8.75 -2.29
N GLY A 544 -6.06 -10.04 -2.27
CA GLY A 544 -5.71 -10.76 -3.49
C GLY A 544 -5.78 -12.28 -3.38
N GLY A 545 -5.57 -12.95 -4.50
CA GLY A 545 -5.66 -14.41 -4.62
C GLY A 545 -6.48 -14.83 -5.84
N ASP A 546 -7.04 -16.04 -5.79
CA ASP A 546 -7.80 -16.63 -6.89
C ASP A 546 -9.30 -16.33 -6.73
N LEU A 547 -9.78 -15.35 -7.49
CA LEU A 547 -11.19 -14.93 -7.49
C LEU A 547 -12.05 -15.75 -8.47
N ASN A 548 -11.44 -16.62 -9.29
CA ASN A 548 -12.11 -17.54 -10.21
C ASN A 548 -13.06 -16.87 -11.23
N ASP A 549 -12.89 -15.58 -11.52
CA ASP A 549 -13.65 -14.85 -12.52
C ASP A 549 -12.91 -13.61 -13.02
N ASP A 550 -13.22 -13.17 -14.22
CA ASP A 550 -12.58 -12.02 -14.86
C ASP A 550 -13.20 -10.69 -14.35
N VAL A 551 -12.44 -9.59 -14.32
CA VAL A 551 -12.91 -8.25 -13.89
C VAL A 551 -14.21 -7.78 -14.57
N PRO A 552 -14.43 -7.99 -15.88
CA PRO A 552 -15.70 -7.59 -16.51
C PRO A 552 -16.91 -8.42 -16.08
N SER A 553 -16.71 -9.49 -15.30
CA SER A 553 -17.79 -10.37 -14.83
C SER A 553 -18.71 -9.66 -13.85
N ASP A 554 -20.01 -9.96 -13.96
CA ASP A 554 -21.00 -9.55 -12.96
C ASP A 554 -20.68 -10.08 -11.55
N SER A 555 -19.82 -11.11 -11.41
CA SER A 555 -19.61 -11.78 -10.13
C SER A 555 -18.73 -11.01 -9.15
N LEU A 556 -17.89 -10.10 -9.64
CA LEU A 556 -16.94 -9.32 -8.85
C LEU A 556 -17.32 -7.83 -8.74
N GLN A 557 -18.46 -7.43 -9.29
CA GLN A 557 -18.91 -6.03 -9.36
C GLN A 557 -18.95 -5.32 -7.99
N ASP A 558 -19.32 -6.01 -6.91
CA ASP A 558 -19.35 -5.40 -5.57
C ASP A 558 -17.98 -5.07 -4.98
N LEU A 559 -16.91 -5.74 -5.43
CA LEU A 559 -15.53 -5.39 -5.10
C LEU A 559 -15.03 -4.25 -6.01
N LEU A 560 -15.35 -4.31 -7.31
CA LEU A 560 -14.92 -3.31 -8.31
C LEU A 560 -15.55 -1.94 -8.10
N ASN A 561 -16.85 -1.93 -7.78
CA ASN A 561 -17.60 -0.71 -7.50
C ASN A 561 -17.48 -0.30 -6.02
N SER A 562 -16.70 -1.03 -5.22
CA SER A 562 -16.48 -0.67 -3.83
C SER A 562 -15.83 0.71 -3.75
N PRO A 563 -16.32 1.61 -2.91
CA PRO A 563 -15.65 2.88 -2.67
C PRO A 563 -14.38 2.72 -1.85
N ALA A 564 -14.27 1.60 -1.12
CA ALA A 564 -13.13 1.28 -0.29
C ALA A 564 -11.94 0.79 -1.12
N LEU A 565 -12.19 0.15 -2.26
CA LEU A 565 -11.19 -0.63 -3.00
C LEU A 565 -10.92 -0.12 -4.40
N LEU A 566 -9.66 -0.18 -4.80
CA LEU A 566 -9.16 0.02 -6.15
C LEU A 566 -8.60 -1.31 -6.66
N ASN A 567 -8.98 -1.73 -7.86
CA ASN A 567 -8.39 -2.90 -8.52
C ASN A 567 -7.13 -2.49 -9.28
N LEU A 568 -6.00 -3.15 -9.00
CA LEU A 568 -4.72 -2.91 -9.67
C LEU A 568 -4.52 -3.74 -10.95
N THR A 569 -5.39 -4.72 -11.21
CA THR A 569 -5.28 -5.66 -12.35
C THR A 569 -6.31 -5.40 -13.46
N LEU A 570 -6.94 -4.22 -13.44
CA LEU A 570 -8.07 -3.90 -14.34
C LEU A 570 -7.61 -3.63 -15.78
N ASP A 571 -6.48 -2.94 -15.95
CA ASP A 571 -5.90 -2.64 -17.26
C ASP A 571 -5.38 -3.91 -17.93
N ASP A 572 -4.71 -4.79 -17.17
CA ASP A 572 -4.26 -6.11 -17.62
C ASP A 572 -5.39 -6.97 -18.23
N ALA A 573 -6.58 -6.94 -17.62
CA ALA A 573 -7.76 -7.66 -18.09
C ALA A 573 -8.24 -7.15 -19.45
N SER A 574 -8.10 -5.83 -19.68
CA SER A 574 -8.57 -5.15 -20.90
C SER A 574 -7.64 -5.42 -22.09
N ALA A 575 -6.36 -5.61 -21.83
CA ALA A 575 -5.33 -5.94 -22.83
C ALA A 575 -5.16 -7.45 -23.09
N GLY A 576 -5.93 -8.29 -22.40
CA GLY A 576 -5.99 -9.74 -22.67
C GLY A 576 -4.87 -10.55 -22.02
N HIS A 577 -4.29 -10.05 -20.92
CA HIS A 577 -3.29 -10.75 -20.13
C HIS A 577 -3.88 -11.93 -19.35
N LEU A 578 -3.02 -12.88 -18.94
CA LEU A 578 -3.44 -14.19 -18.45
C LEU A 578 -2.77 -14.52 -17.11
N SER A 579 -3.57 -14.81 -16.08
CA SER A 579 -3.07 -15.42 -14.84
C SER A 579 -3.34 -16.92 -14.79
N TYR A 580 -4.44 -17.40 -15.37
CA TYR A 580 -4.72 -18.83 -15.56
C TYR A 580 -4.27 -19.31 -16.94
N LEU A 581 -3.39 -20.32 -16.94
CA LEU A 581 -2.57 -20.77 -18.07
C LEU A 581 -3.08 -22.06 -18.73
N LYS A 582 -4.24 -22.57 -18.34
CA LYS A 582 -4.93 -23.69 -19.02
C LYS A 582 -6.14 -23.18 -19.79
N SER A 583 -6.50 -23.86 -20.89
CA SER A 583 -7.66 -23.47 -21.69
C SER A 583 -8.98 -23.68 -20.92
N PRO A 584 -9.92 -22.71 -20.93
CA PRO A 584 -9.80 -21.38 -21.53
C PRO A 584 -8.92 -20.45 -20.69
N TYR A 585 -7.94 -19.81 -21.33
CA TYR A 585 -7.05 -18.85 -20.69
C TYR A 585 -7.85 -17.65 -20.17
N SER A 586 -7.57 -17.19 -18.95
CA SER A 586 -8.32 -16.10 -18.30
C SER A 586 -7.48 -15.37 -17.24
N LEU A 587 -7.92 -14.17 -16.84
CA LEU A 587 -7.34 -13.40 -15.75
C LEU A 587 -8.29 -13.50 -14.55
N ILE A 588 -8.08 -14.52 -13.72
CA ILE A 588 -8.97 -14.85 -12.59
C ILE A 588 -8.34 -14.57 -11.22
N ASP A 589 -7.03 -14.37 -11.18
CA ASP A 589 -6.29 -13.85 -10.03
C ASP A 589 -6.22 -12.32 -10.09
N HIS A 590 -6.51 -11.65 -8.98
CA HIS A 590 -6.58 -10.18 -8.91
C HIS A 590 -5.97 -9.62 -7.62
N ILE A 591 -5.55 -8.35 -7.67
CA ILE A 591 -5.10 -7.57 -6.51
C ILE A 591 -5.96 -6.30 -6.39
N PHE A 592 -6.51 -6.08 -5.20
CA PHE A 592 -7.23 -4.89 -4.80
C PHE A 592 -6.52 -4.21 -3.63
N ILE A 593 -6.47 -2.87 -3.64
CA ILE A 593 -5.92 -2.06 -2.55
C ILE A 593 -6.95 -1.06 -2.02
N SER A 594 -6.80 -0.59 -0.79
CA SER A 594 -7.70 0.40 -0.22
C SER A 594 -7.43 1.84 -0.74
N LYS A 595 -8.48 2.60 -1.07
CA LYS A 595 -8.38 3.95 -1.68
C LYS A 595 -7.88 5.04 -0.74
N ASP A 596 -7.88 4.78 0.56
CA ASP A 596 -7.37 5.67 1.62
C ASP A 596 -5.85 5.60 1.77
N MET A 597 -5.18 4.69 1.07
CA MET A 597 -3.73 4.73 0.92
C MET A 597 -3.30 6.06 0.30
N LYS A 598 -2.41 6.78 1.00
CA LYS A 598 -1.69 7.94 0.44
C LYS A 598 -0.61 7.45 -0.51
N VAL A 599 -1.04 6.88 -1.62
CA VAL A 599 -0.16 6.50 -2.72
C VAL A 599 0.25 7.79 -3.43
N GLY A 600 1.44 7.80 -4.04
CA GLY A 600 1.73 8.75 -5.13
C GLY A 600 0.69 8.61 -6.25
N THR A 601 0.82 9.35 -7.34
CA THR A 601 -0.11 9.22 -8.48
C THR A 601 -0.13 7.78 -8.97
N ILE A 602 -1.19 7.03 -8.61
CA ILE A 602 -1.48 5.69 -9.12
C ILE A 602 -1.71 5.86 -10.61
N GLN A 603 -0.80 5.33 -11.43
CA GLN A 603 -0.99 5.18 -12.86
C GLN A 603 -1.08 3.67 -13.12
N ASN A 604 -2.07 3.28 -13.91
CA ASN A 604 -2.57 1.97 -14.36
C ASN A 604 -1.63 0.74 -14.50
N ASP A 605 -0.35 0.83 -14.16
CA ASP A 605 0.66 -0.24 -14.22
C ASP A 605 1.32 -0.43 -12.83
N ASP A 606 0.57 -0.71 -11.75
CA ASP A 606 1.11 -0.81 -10.37
C ASP A 606 1.26 -2.27 -9.84
N ALA A 607 0.73 -3.28 -10.55
CA ALA A 607 0.85 -4.71 -10.22
C ALA A 607 1.26 -5.56 -11.44
N ALA A 608 2.12 -6.57 -11.23
CA ALA A 608 2.72 -7.39 -12.27
C ALA A 608 2.21 -8.83 -12.28
N ILE A 609 1.98 -9.38 -13.47
CA ILE A 609 1.81 -10.82 -13.68
C ILE A 609 3.16 -11.43 -14.05
N VAL A 610 3.68 -12.34 -13.20
CA VAL A 610 4.98 -12.97 -13.40
C VAL A 610 4.84 -14.20 -14.31
N ARG A 611 5.17 -14.05 -15.59
CA ARG A 611 5.06 -15.06 -16.65
C ARG A 611 6.18 -16.11 -16.59
N LEU A 612 6.29 -16.81 -15.46
CA LEU A 612 7.26 -17.90 -15.25
C LEU A 612 7.08 -19.05 -16.24
N ASP A 613 5.89 -19.22 -16.81
CA ASP A 613 5.61 -20.19 -17.87
C ASP A 613 6.43 -19.97 -19.15
N ARG A 614 6.87 -18.72 -19.37
CA ARG A 614 7.74 -18.38 -20.50
C ARG A 614 9.21 -18.65 -20.23
N SER A 615 9.62 -18.73 -18.96
CA SER A 615 11.01 -18.91 -18.55
C SER A 615 11.32 -20.31 -17.99
N ILE A 616 10.30 -21.07 -17.60
CA ILE A 616 10.42 -22.42 -17.03
C ILE A 616 9.69 -23.43 -17.93
N SER A 617 10.43 -24.40 -18.48
CA SER A 617 9.84 -25.48 -19.27
C SER A 617 8.86 -26.32 -18.45
N ASP A 618 7.74 -26.69 -19.07
CA ASP A 618 6.69 -27.53 -18.49
C ASP A 618 6.07 -26.97 -17.19
N PHE A 619 6.08 -25.63 -17.02
CA PHE A 619 5.55 -24.95 -15.83
C PHE A 619 4.12 -25.39 -15.47
N VAL A 620 3.21 -25.36 -16.45
CA VAL A 620 1.80 -25.74 -16.27
C VAL A 620 1.62 -27.21 -15.88
N GLN A 621 2.54 -28.09 -16.28
CA GLN A 621 2.47 -29.51 -15.98
C GLN A 621 3.11 -29.85 -14.64
N ASP A 622 4.21 -29.19 -14.30
CA ASP A 622 5.08 -29.60 -13.18
C ASP A 622 4.97 -28.69 -11.94
N ILE A 623 4.42 -27.47 -12.09
CA ILE A 623 4.45 -26.43 -11.05
C ILE A 623 3.04 -25.91 -10.76
N SER A 624 2.45 -25.10 -11.62
CA SER A 624 1.12 -24.51 -11.41
C SER A 624 0.54 -24.06 -12.75
N ASP A 625 -0.78 -24.10 -12.88
CA ASP A 625 -1.51 -23.44 -13.96
C ASP A 625 -1.83 -21.97 -13.70
N HIS A 626 -1.37 -21.41 -12.57
CA HIS A 626 -1.47 -19.98 -12.28
C HIS A 626 -0.10 -19.29 -12.26
N ALA A 627 -0.04 -18.09 -12.83
CA ALA A 627 1.09 -17.18 -12.71
C ALA A 627 1.02 -16.41 -11.38
N PRO A 628 2.16 -16.18 -10.68
CA PRO A 628 2.20 -15.29 -9.52
C PRO A 628 1.84 -13.85 -9.90
N LEU A 629 1.05 -13.18 -9.06
CA LEU A 629 0.82 -11.74 -9.13
C LEU A 629 1.63 -11.05 -8.03
N VAL A 630 2.33 -9.98 -8.37
CA VAL A 630 3.24 -9.28 -7.44
C VAL A 630 3.08 -7.78 -7.55
N MET A 631 3.33 -7.05 -6.47
CA MET A 631 3.32 -5.60 -6.43
C MET A 631 4.43 -5.09 -5.51
N ARG A 632 4.94 -3.90 -5.80
CA ARG A 632 5.95 -3.21 -5.00
C ARG A 632 5.35 -1.96 -4.37
N ILE A 633 5.47 -1.80 -3.06
CA ILE A 633 4.98 -0.62 -2.34
C ILE A 633 6.13 0.38 -2.17
N ILE A 634 5.87 1.66 -2.52
CA ILE A 634 6.86 2.76 -2.45
C ILE A 634 6.27 3.94 -1.66
N TYR A 635 7.05 4.53 -0.75
CA TYR A 635 6.67 5.73 -0.02
C TYR A 635 6.95 7.02 -0.81
N GLY A 636 5.95 7.91 -0.88
CA GLY A 636 6.13 9.28 -1.38
C GLY A 636 6.82 10.17 -0.35
N ASP A 637 7.73 11.03 -0.80
CA ASP A 637 8.53 11.90 0.07
C ASP A 637 7.66 13.00 0.71
N SER A 638 7.80 13.19 2.02
CA SER A 638 6.90 14.01 2.85
C SER A 638 6.95 15.53 2.60
N ASN A 639 7.76 15.99 1.65
CA ASN A 639 7.98 17.40 1.31
C ASN A 639 7.16 17.92 0.13
N GLU A 640 6.43 17.08 -0.59
CA GLU A 640 5.38 17.60 -1.44
C GLU A 640 4.16 17.91 -0.57
N SER A 641 3.88 19.20 -0.41
CA SER A 641 2.55 19.64 -0.01
C SER A 641 1.58 19.16 -1.10
N PHE A 642 1.06 17.94 -0.94
CA PHE A 642 -0.08 17.45 -1.69
C PHE A 642 -1.17 18.50 -1.50
N LYS A 643 -1.34 19.36 -2.51
CA LYS A 643 -2.51 20.20 -2.63
C LYS A 643 -3.66 19.23 -2.49
N LYS A 644 -4.39 19.31 -1.36
CA LYS A 644 -5.63 18.60 -1.09
C LYS A 644 -6.36 18.41 -2.42
N LEU A 645 -6.26 17.19 -2.96
CA LEU A 645 -7.17 16.74 -4.02
C LEU A 645 -8.56 16.46 -3.43
N ASN A 646 -8.89 17.03 -2.26
CA ASN A 646 -10.24 17.11 -1.69
C ASN A 646 -11.15 18.07 -2.47
N LYS A 647 -10.89 18.31 -3.76
CA LYS A 647 -11.75 19.13 -4.62
C LYS A 647 -12.43 18.35 -5.76
N SER A 648 -12.21 17.04 -5.86
CA SER A 648 -12.97 16.15 -6.76
C SER A 648 -13.85 15.11 -6.06
N LEU A 649 -13.79 15.00 -4.72
CA LEU A 649 -14.72 14.17 -3.93
C LEU A 649 -16.20 14.60 -4.05
N GLY A 650 -16.48 15.75 -4.66
CA GLY A 650 -17.84 16.21 -4.98
C GLY A 650 -18.45 15.64 -6.27
N ILE A 651 -17.70 14.86 -7.06
CA ILE A 651 -18.19 14.29 -8.33
C ILE A 651 -18.48 12.78 -8.23
N PHE A 652 -17.91 12.08 -7.23
CA PHE A 652 -18.07 10.62 -7.07
C PHE A 652 -19.26 10.17 -6.23
N ASN A 653 -20.05 11.10 -5.66
CA ASN A 653 -21.30 10.74 -4.97
C ASN A 653 -22.41 10.23 -5.91
N ASN A 654 -22.25 10.38 -7.24
CA ASN A 654 -23.24 9.96 -8.24
C ASN A 654 -23.02 8.54 -8.80
N ILE A 655 -22.02 7.77 -8.35
CA ILE A 655 -21.81 6.37 -8.79
C ILE A 655 -22.42 5.35 -7.79
N TYR A 656 -22.95 5.82 -6.66
CA TYR A 656 -23.54 4.98 -5.60
C TYR A 656 -25.03 4.63 -5.79
N GLU A 657 -25.68 5.01 -6.88
CA GLU A 657 -27.15 4.96 -6.93
C GLU A 657 -27.75 3.57 -7.20
N GLU A 658 -26.97 2.51 -7.38
CA GLU A 658 -27.48 1.14 -7.54
C GLU A 658 -26.86 0.11 -6.57
N GLU A 659 -26.73 0.44 -5.28
CA GLU A 659 -26.36 -0.58 -4.28
C GLU A 659 -27.41 -1.71 -4.22
N ASP A 660 -27.01 -2.96 -4.44
CA ASP A 660 -27.89 -4.12 -4.45
C ASP A 660 -28.51 -4.38 -3.06
N TYR A 661 -29.81 -4.69 -3.00
CA TYR A 661 -30.53 -4.95 -1.75
C TYR A 661 -29.93 -6.08 -0.92
N GLU A 662 -29.28 -7.07 -1.57
CA GLU A 662 -28.57 -8.14 -0.87
C GLU A 662 -27.41 -7.59 -0.02
N LYS A 663 -26.74 -6.53 -0.48
CA LYS A 663 -25.69 -5.86 0.29
C LYS A 663 -26.28 -5.10 1.49
N THR A 664 -27.43 -4.45 1.32
CA THR A 664 -28.19 -3.84 2.42
C THR A 664 -28.63 -4.87 3.47
N LEU A 665 -29.04 -6.07 3.06
CA LEU A 665 -29.37 -7.17 3.98
C LEU A 665 -28.16 -7.65 4.77
N LEU A 666 -26.98 -7.75 4.15
CA LEU A 666 -25.74 -8.10 4.85
C LEU A 666 -25.34 -7.03 5.88
N ARG A 667 -25.50 -5.73 5.54
CA ARG A 667 -25.27 -4.64 6.51
C ARG A 667 -26.26 -4.68 7.68
N LEU A 668 -27.55 -4.92 7.40
CA LEU A 668 -28.55 -5.10 8.45
C LEU A 668 -28.13 -6.20 9.42
N LYS A 669 -27.78 -7.38 8.88
CA LYS A 669 -27.33 -8.52 9.69
C LYS A 669 -26.13 -8.17 10.57
N LEU A 670 -25.13 -7.52 9.98
CA LEU A 670 -23.95 -7.07 10.72
C LEU A 670 -24.31 -6.11 11.86
N ASN A 671 -25.19 -5.13 11.60
CA ASN A 671 -25.58 -4.16 12.61
C ASN A 671 -26.43 -4.78 13.73
N GLN A 672 -27.34 -5.71 13.39
CA GLN A 672 -28.11 -6.46 14.38
C GLN A 672 -27.21 -7.23 15.35
N GLU A 673 -26.16 -7.88 14.84
CA GLU A 673 -25.20 -8.61 15.68
C GLU A 673 -24.34 -7.67 16.52
N ARG A 674 -23.94 -6.52 15.97
CA ARG A 674 -23.21 -5.50 16.75
C ARG A 674 -24.04 -4.99 17.93
N PHE A 675 -25.34 -4.84 17.75
CA PHE A 675 -26.23 -4.31 18.78
C PHE A 675 -26.51 -5.31 19.91
N GLU A 676 -26.14 -6.59 19.75
CA GLU A 676 -26.08 -7.51 20.90
C GLU A 676 -25.11 -7.01 21.99
N ASN A 677 -24.14 -6.17 21.61
CA ASN A 677 -23.34 -5.39 22.54
C ASN A 677 -23.91 -3.96 22.67
N GLU A 678 -24.44 -3.61 23.84
CA GLU A 678 -25.07 -2.31 24.09
C GLU A 678 -24.11 -1.12 23.84
N ASP A 679 -22.81 -1.28 24.11
CA ASP A 679 -21.78 -0.24 23.89
C ASP A 679 -21.52 0.06 22.41
N GLU A 680 -21.87 -0.87 21.51
CA GLU A 680 -21.78 -0.71 20.06
C GLU A 680 -23.01 -0.01 19.46
N TYR A 681 -24.18 -0.15 20.10
CA TYR A 681 -25.40 0.56 19.69
C TYR A 681 -25.27 2.06 19.94
N TYR A 682 -24.88 2.44 21.16
CA TYR A 682 -24.64 3.84 21.51
C TYR A 682 -23.61 3.99 22.64
N ASN A 683 -22.49 4.66 22.34
CA ASN A 683 -21.44 4.95 23.32
C ASN A 683 -21.51 6.41 23.78
N GLU A 684 -21.96 6.63 25.01
CA GLU A 684 -22.18 7.97 25.56
C GLU A 684 -20.90 8.80 25.69
N GLU A 685 -19.77 8.18 26.07
CA GLU A 685 -18.49 8.90 26.23
C GLU A 685 -17.92 9.38 24.90
N LYS A 686 -17.93 8.51 23.89
CA LYS A 686 -17.53 8.87 22.52
C LYS A 686 -18.44 9.95 21.95
N ASP A 687 -19.74 9.85 22.16
CA ASP A 687 -20.68 10.83 21.64
C ASP A 687 -20.51 12.20 22.31
N LYS A 688 -20.26 12.26 23.63
CA LYS A 688 -19.92 13.52 24.33
C LYS A 688 -18.71 14.22 23.73
N PHE A 689 -17.66 13.46 23.36
CA PHE A 689 -16.49 14.04 22.69
C PHE A 689 -16.85 14.60 21.30
N LEU A 690 -17.64 13.86 20.51
CA LEU A 690 -18.11 14.31 19.20
C LEU A 690 -18.98 15.58 19.30
N ILE A 691 -19.91 15.62 20.25
CA ILE A 691 -20.77 16.77 20.54
C ILE A 691 -19.92 18.00 20.87
N ASN A 692 -18.97 17.87 21.81
CA ASN A 692 -18.10 18.98 22.21
C ASN A 692 -17.24 19.49 21.04
N SER A 693 -16.70 18.58 20.23
CA SER A 693 -15.92 18.94 19.05
C SER A 693 -16.77 19.64 17.98
N TYR A 694 -17.97 19.14 17.71
CA TYR A 694 -18.86 19.65 16.66
C TYR A 694 -19.42 21.04 17.00
N TYR A 695 -19.80 21.27 18.26
CA TYR A 695 -20.40 22.53 18.71
C TYR A 695 -19.40 23.52 19.36
N ASN A 696 -18.08 23.30 19.25
CA ASN A 696 -17.06 24.09 19.94
C ASN A 696 -17.09 25.62 19.69
N ARG A 697 -17.74 26.06 18.60
CA ARG A 697 -17.90 27.49 18.21
C ARG A 697 -19.28 28.06 18.53
N ILE A 698 -20.18 27.24 19.05
CA ILE A 698 -21.53 27.63 19.43
C ILE A 698 -21.57 27.89 20.93
N ASP A 699 -22.06 29.06 21.30
CA ASP A 699 -22.37 29.40 22.68
C ASP A 699 -23.89 29.37 22.84
N PHE A 700 -24.41 28.29 23.41
CA PHE A 700 -25.85 28.09 23.62
C PHE A 700 -26.43 28.99 24.72
N ASN A 701 -25.59 29.64 25.54
CA ASN A 701 -26.03 30.55 26.61
C ASN A 701 -26.07 32.02 26.17
N ILE A 702 -25.93 32.30 24.88
CA ILE A 702 -25.97 33.67 24.38
C ILE A 702 -27.37 34.27 24.54
N ASN A 703 -27.46 35.44 25.21
CA ASN A 703 -28.72 36.18 25.42
C ASN A 703 -29.31 36.83 24.15
N ASP A 704 -28.97 36.32 22.96
CA ASP A 704 -29.45 36.80 21.66
C ASP A 704 -29.94 35.60 20.82
N ASN A 705 -31.24 35.35 20.91
CA ASN A 705 -31.90 34.21 20.26
C ASN A 705 -31.81 34.23 18.73
N LYS A 706 -31.68 35.40 18.10
CA LYS A 706 -31.51 35.54 16.64
C LYS A 706 -30.10 35.20 16.24
N LYS A 707 -29.12 35.68 17.01
CA LYS A 707 -27.71 35.37 16.77
C LYS A 707 -27.41 33.88 16.99
N LEU A 708 -28.02 33.26 18.00
CA LEU A 708 -27.93 31.82 18.22
C LEU A 708 -28.48 31.04 17.01
N TYR A 709 -29.67 31.41 16.54
CA TYR A 709 -30.28 30.81 15.35
C TYR A 709 -29.34 30.86 14.13
N HIS A 710 -28.79 32.04 13.80
CA HIS A 710 -27.93 32.19 12.63
C HIS A 710 -26.64 31.37 12.73
N LYS A 711 -26.01 31.31 13.92
CA LYS A 711 -24.81 30.49 14.14
C LYS A 711 -25.10 29.00 13.97
N ILE A 712 -26.24 28.53 14.50
CA ILE A 712 -26.66 27.13 14.34
C ILE A 712 -26.94 26.84 12.86
N ASN A 713 -27.70 27.69 12.17
CA ASN A 713 -27.98 27.53 10.74
C ASN A 713 -26.69 27.47 9.90
N GLU A 714 -25.72 28.34 10.18
CA GLU A 714 -24.41 28.34 9.51
C GLU A 714 -23.64 27.04 9.75
N LEU A 715 -23.62 26.55 10.99
CA LEU A 715 -23.00 25.27 11.34
C LEU A 715 -23.66 24.10 10.61
N LEU A 716 -24.99 23.99 10.69
CA LEU A 716 -25.75 22.91 10.04
C LEU A 716 -25.60 22.93 8.51
N THR A 717 -25.51 24.13 7.92
CA THR A 717 -25.34 24.29 6.47
C THR A 717 -23.92 23.94 6.02
N SER A 718 -22.90 24.38 6.75
CA SER A 718 -21.49 24.14 6.40
C SER A 718 -21.01 22.73 6.67
N THR A 719 -21.65 22.01 7.60
CA THR A 719 -21.25 20.65 8.01
C THR A 719 -22.04 19.54 7.32
N HIS A 720 -23.19 19.84 6.70
CA HIS A 720 -23.91 18.89 5.86
C HIS A 720 -23.17 18.73 4.52
N VAL A 721 -22.05 18.02 4.55
CA VAL A 721 -21.11 17.86 3.44
C VAL A 721 -21.51 16.72 2.49
N ASN A 722 -22.18 15.69 3.00
CA ASN A 722 -22.57 14.53 2.20
C ASN A 722 -24.09 14.50 2.00
N ILE A 723 -24.54 15.04 0.87
CA ILE A 723 -25.96 15.08 0.50
C ILE A 723 -26.35 13.73 -0.11
N LEU A 724 -27.17 12.96 0.62
CA LEU A 724 -27.63 11.64 0.20
C LEU A 724 -28.81 11.76 -0.77
N SER A 725 -28.89 10.86 -1.75
CA SER A 725 -30.12 10.67 -2.53
C SER A 725 -31.18 9.97 -1.68
N TYR A 726 -32.44 10.09 -2.08
CA TYR A 726 -33.54 9.45 -1.35
C TYR A 726 -33.42 7.92 -1.32
N SER A 727 -33.02 7.28 -2.43
CA SER A 727 -32.82 5.83 -2.50
C SER A 727 -31.72 5.38 -1.53
N ARG A 728 -30.60 6.13 -1.46
CA ARG A 728 -29.54 5.83 -0.49
C ARG A 728 -30.04 5.99 0.95
N SER A 729 -30.70 7.11 1.25
CA SER A 729 -31.24 7.39 2.58
C SER A 729 -32.18 6.26 3.05
N LYS A 730 -32.96 5.70 2.13
CA LYS A 730 -33.84 4.56 2.40
C LYS A 730 -33.08 3.30 2.85
N LYS A 731 -32.00 2.96 2.15
CA LYS A 731 -31.15 1.81 2.50
C LYS A 731 -30.47 2.01 3.87
N GLU A 732 -30.00 3.23 4.15
CA GLU A 732 -29.37 3.57 5.45
C GLU A 732 -30.39 3.51 6.60
N LEU A 733 -31.63 3.97 6.38
CA LEU A 733 -32.72 3.87 7.38
C LEU A 733 -33.03 2.43 7.74
N HIS A 734 -33.16 1.56 6.73
CA HIS A 734 -33.55 0.17 6.95
C HIS A 734 -32.44 -0.69 7.56
N SER A 735 -31.17 -0.36 7.30
CA SER A 735 -30.04 -1.20 7.71
C SER A 735 -29.28 -0.70 8.93
N LEU A 736 -29.45 0.58 9.33
CA LEU A 736 -28.66 1.15 10.43
C LEU A 736 -29.40 2.26 11.19
N VAL A 737 -29.78 3.34 10.51
CA VAL A 737 -30.16 4.61 11.17
C VAL A 737 -31.38 4.44 12.08
N ASP A 738 -32.43 3.77 11.60
CA ASP A 738 -33.71 3.68 12.31
C ASP A 738 -33.90 2.35 13.04
N LEU A 739 -32.80 1.62 13.24
CA LEU A 739 -32.77 0.41 14.05
C LEU A 739 -32.84 0.77 15.54
N ARG A 740 -33.67 0.03 16.26
CA ARG A 740 -33.78 0.07 17.72
C ARG A 740 -32.70 -0.78 18.37
N GLU A 741 -32.61 -0.69 19.69
CA GLU A 741 -31.67 -1.45 20.54
C GLU A 741 -31.78 -2.98 20.31
N ASP A 742 -32.98 -3.46 19.98
CA ASP A 742 -33.26 -4.88 19.69
C ASP A 742 -33.00 -5.27 18.22
N GLY A 743 -32.47 -4.36 17.40
CA GLY A 743 -32.20 -4.59 15.98
C GLY A 743 -33.46 -4.61 15.08
N THR A 744 -34.64 -4.26 15.61
CA THR A 744 -35.87 -4.09 14.83
C THR A 744 -36.07 -2.62 14.43
N THR A 745 -37.05 -2.34 13.57
CA THR A 745 -37.47 -0.97 13.26
C THR A 745 -38.85 -0.72 13.84
N GLN A 746 -39.22 0.55 14.00
CA GLN A 746 -40.55 0.93 14.51
C GLN A 746 -41.15 2.04 13.67
N SER A 747 -42.45 1.97 13.45
CA SER A 747 -43.18 3.07 12.83
C SER A 747 -43.21 4.30 13.72
N ILE A 748 -42.90 5.47 13.16
CA ILE A 748 -42.93 6.74 13.89
C ILE A 748 -44.33 7.08 14.43
N TYR A 749 -45.40 6.79 13.68
CA TYR A 749 -46.75 7.20 14.07
C TYR A 749 -47.48 6.16 14.92
N SER A 750 -47.33 4.87 14.61
CA SER A 750 -48.04 3.81 15.34
C SER A 750 -47.24 3.19 16.47
N GLY A 751 -45.91 3.35 16.47
CA GLY A 751 -45.01 2.65 17.38
C GLY A 751 -44.91 1.15 17.11
N LYS A 752 -45.57 0.63 16.06
CA LYS A 752 -45.56 -0.79 15.73
C LYS A 752 -44.17 -1.22 15.28
N SER A 753 -43.67 -2.32 15.85
CA SER A 753 -42.43 -2.96 15.41
C SER A 753 -42.60 -3.55 14.02
N ILE A 754 -41.63 -3.30 13.16
CA ILE A 754 -41.57 -3.71 11.76
C ILE A 754 -40.26 -4.49 11.56
N ASN A 755 -40.33 -5.57 10.78
CA ASN A 755 -39.14 -6.34 10.45
C ASN A 755 -38.33 -5.62 9.35
N PRO A 756 -37.11 -5.12 9.62
CA PRO A 756 -36.30 -4.43 8.62
C PRO A 756 -35.93 -5.30 7.40
N GLU A 757 -35.83 -6.62 7.58
CA GLU A 757 -35.53 -7.55 6.49
C GLU A 757 -36.68 -7.60 5.46
N GLU A 758 -37.92 -7.53 5.94
CA GLU A 758 -39.11 -7.46 5.10
C GLU A 758 -39.19 -6.13 4.34
N LEU A 759 -38.78 -5.02 4.98
CA LEU A 759 -38.71 -3.70 4.34
C LEU A 759 -37.76 -3.71 3.15
N ILE A 760 -36.53 -4.20 3.36
CA ILE A 760 -35.49 -4.23 2.32
C ILE A 760 -35.93 -5.12 1.15
N ARG A 761 -36.55 -6.27 1.43
CA ARG A 761 -37.09 -7.16 0.38
C ARG A 761 -38.26 -6.55 -0.38
N ALA A 762 -39.17 -5.86 0.31
CA ALA A 762 -40.31 -5.19 -0.31
C ALA A 762 -39.84 -4.08 -1.26
N ASP A 763 -38.83 -3.30 -0.86
CA ASP A 763 -38.21 -2.28 -1.70
C ASP A 763 -37.55 -2.85 -2.94
N ALA A 764 -36.78 -3.93 -2.78
CA ALA A 764 -36.14 -4.62 -3.88
C ALA A 764 -37.17 -5.14 -4.89
N LEU A 765 -38.28 -5.70 -4.40
CA LEU A 765 -39.38 -6.16 -5.26
C LEU A 765 -40.00 -5.00 -6.04
N TYR A 766 -40.23 -3.86 -5.38
CA TYR A 766 -40.78 -2.65 -5.99
C TYR A 766 -39.84 -2.08 -7.07
N GLU A 767 -38.55 -1.94 -6.78
CA GLU A 767 -37.56 -1.43 -7.73
C GLU A 767 -37.45 -2.34 -8.96
N ASN A 768 -37.48 -3.66 -8.78
CA ASN A 768 -37.48 -4.63 -9.87
C ASN A 768 -38.75 -4.53 -10.74
N GLN A 769 -39.94 -4.45 -10.12
CA GLN A 769 -41.20 -4.28 -10.86
C GLN A 769 -41.20 -2.98 -11.68
N LYS A 770 -40.71 -1.88 -11.09
CA LYS A 770 -40.56 -0.58 -11.76
C LYS A 770 -39.59 -0.68 -12.94
N ARG A 771 -38.44 -1.33 -12.79
CA ARG A 771 -37.45 -1.53 -13.86
C ARG A 771 -38.04 -2.34 -15.02
N THR A 772 -38.64 -3.50 -14.73
CA THR A 772 -39.28 -4.34 -15.75
C THR A 772 -40.39 -3.60 -16.51
N LEU A 773 -41.18 -2.78 -15.83
CA LEU A 773 -42.21 -1.96 -16.47
C LEU A 773 -41.59 -0.92 -17.43
N ILE A 774 -40.56 -0.20 -16.99
CA ILE A 774 -39.85 0.79 -17.82
C ILE A 774 -39.26 0.12 -19.06
N GLU A 775 -38.61 -1.03 -18.90
CA GLU A 775 -38.05 -1.82 -20.01
C GLU A 775 -39.12 -2.25 -21.02
N ASN A 776 -40.25 -2.76 -20.52
CA ASN A 776 -41.40 -3.14 -21.36
C ASN A 776 -42.00 -1.93 -22.11
N LEU A 777 -42.06 -0.77 -21.48
CA LEU A 777 -42.55 0.47 -22.10
C LEU A 777 -41.58 0.99 -23.17
N MET A 778 -40.26 0.92 -22.93
CA MET A 778 -39.25 1.30 -23.91
C MET A 778 -39.26 0.37 -25.14
N HIS A 779 -39.41 -0.95 -24.92
CA HIS A 779 -39.45 -1.93 -26.02
C HIS A 779 -40.70 -1.79 -26.91
N ASN A 780 -41.84 -1.38 -26.36
CA ASN A 780 -43.09 -1.29 -27.11
C ASN A 780 -43.29 0.00 -27.91
N LYS A 781 -42.31 0.92 -27.98
CA LYS A 781 -42.39 2.23 -28.68
C LYS A 781 -43.66 3.05 -28.38
N GLN A 782 -44.35 2.77 -27.27
CA GLN A 782 -45.50 3.55 -26.85
C GLN A 782 -44.98 4.81 -26.17
N PHE A 783 -45.03 5.93 -26.88
CA PHE A 783 -44.85 7.25 -26.28
C PHE A 783 -46.05 7.53 -25.37
N LEU A 784 -45.91 7.18 -24.09
CA LEU A 784 -46.84 7.62 -23.05
C LEU A 784 -46.71 9.13 -22.88
N THR A 785 -47.84 9.83 -22.79
CA THR A 785 -47.84 11.24 -22.36
C THR A 785 -47.41 11.33 -20.89
N ASP A 786 -46.90 12.48 -20.45
CA ASP A 786 -46.42 12.63 -19.07
C ASP A 786 -47.53 12.38 -18.03
N SER A 787 -48.79 12.69 -18.38
CA SER A 787 -49.97 12.35 -17.57
C SER A 787 -50.26 10.84 -17.52
N GLN A 788 -50.03 10.10 -18.62
CA GLN A 788 -50.18 8.64 -18.62
C GLN A 788 -49.03 7.95 -17.87
N LYS A 789 -47.82 8.53 -17.88
CA LYS A 789 -46.70 8.08 -17.06
C LYS A 789 -46.98 8.30 -15.57
N GLU A 790 -47.53 9.46 -15.19
CA GLU A 790 -47.97 9.74 -13.82
C GLU A 790 -49.05 8.75 -13.37
N GLN A 791 -50.09 8.51 -14.18
CA GLN A 791 -51.13 7.53 -13.86
C GLN A 791 -50.61 6.09 -13.78
N LEU A 792 -49.61 5.71 -14.58
CA LEU A 792 -48.93 4.42 -14.49
C LEU A 792 -48.05 4.30 -13.25
N LEU A 793 -47.39 5.38 -12.83
CA LEU A 793 -46.60 5.43 -11.59
C LEU A 793 -47.48 5.39 -10.34
N GLU A 794 -48.66 6.02 -10.38
CA GLU A 794 -49.68 5.98 -9.31
C GLU A 794 -50.29 4.58 -9.12
N LEU A 795 -50.40 3.77 -10.19
CA LEU A 795 -50.92 2.40 -10.11
C LEU A 795 -50.00 1.42 -9.34
N PHE A 796 -48.74 1.79 -9.06
CA PHE A 796 -47.77 0.98 -8.32
C PHE A 796 -47.43 1.57 -6.95
N GLU A 797 -48.26 2.45 -6.38
CA GLU A 797 -48.11 2.86 -4.98
C GLU A 797 -47.94 1.62 -4.08
N CYS A 798 -46.87 1.65 -3.28
CA CYS A 798 -46.33 0.51 -2.53
C CYS A 798 -47.45 -0.33 -1.88
N ASN A 799 -47.72 -1.50 -2.48
CA ASN A 799 -48.83 -2.38 -2.11
C ASN A 799 -48.55 -3.18 -0.81
N GLY A 800 -48.08 -2.53 0.25
CA GLY A 800 -48.31 -3.04 1.60
C GLY A 800 -47.26 -2.79 2.68
N ASN A 801 -45.95 -2.69 2.41
CA ASN A 801 -44.97 -2.92 3.50
C ASN A 801 -43.98 -1.78 3.76
N CYS A 802 -44.52 -0.56 3.97
CA CYS A 802 -43.87 0.63 4.56
C CYS A 802 -43.25 1.65 3.59
N ASN A 803 -43.66 2.90 3.77
CA ASN A 803 -43.11 4.06 3.08
C ASN A 803 -42.33 4.88 4.12
N ILE A 804 -41.16 5.37 3.76
CA ILE A 804 -40.44 6.33 4.59
C ILE A 804 -41.29 7.59 4.71
N GLU A 805 -41.54 8.01 5.94
CA GLU A 805 -42.21 9.25 6.27
C GLU A 805 -41.26 10.42 6.05
N HIS A 806 -41.71 11.38 5.25
CA HIS A 806 -41.13 12.73 5.23
C HIS A 806 -41.88 13.56 6.29
N VAL A 807 -41.36 13.64 7.50
CA VAL A 807 -42.01 14.35 8.63
C VAL A 807 -42.32 15.80 8.26
N VAL A 808 -41.45 16.41 7.44
CA VAL A 808 -41.76 17.61 6.65
C VAL A 808 -42.13 17.15 5.23
N PRO A 809 -43.41 17.17 4.83
CA PRO A 809 -43.85 16.61 3.55
C PRO A 809 -43.15 17.20 2.33
N ARG A 810 -42.82 16.37 1.34
CA ARG A 810 -42.11 16.80 0.12
C ARG A 810 -42.81 17.93 -0.66
N SER A 811 -44.15 17.87 -0.69
CA SER A 811 -44.99 18.90 -1.31
C SER A 811 -44.83 20.29 -0.67
N TRP A 812 -44.27 20.37 0.54
CA TRP A 812 -44.05 21.62 1.24
C TRP A 812 -42.80 22.37 0.76
N PHE A 813 -41.79 21.68 0.20
CA PHE A 813 -40.54 22.30 -0.23
C PHE A 813 -40.21 22.07 -1.71
N GLY A 814 -41.13 21.49 -2.49
CA GLY A 814 -41.03 21.39 -3.94
C GLY A 814 -40.02 20.33 -4.44
N ASN A 815 -39.89 19.21 -3.71
CA ASN A 815 -39.08 18.05 -4.12
C ASN A 815 -37.60 18.36 -4.43
N GLN A 816 -36.97 19.24 -3.64
CA GLN A 816 -35.54 19.52 -3.78
C GLN A 816 -34.71 18.36 -3.21
N SER A 817 -33.83 17.77 -4.04
CA SER A 817 -33.04 16.57 -3.69
C SER A 817 -32.28 16.70 -2.37
N THR A 818 -31.70 17.87 -2.09
CA THR A 818 -30.94 18.14 -0.85
C THR A 818 -31.75 18.01 0.44
N MET A 819 -33.07 18.19 0.38
CA MET A 819 -33.97 18.04 1.52
C MET A 819 -34.59 16.65 1.50
N GLU A 820 -34.89 16.10 0.32
CA GLU A 820 -35.57 14.81 0.17
C GLU A 820 -34.82 13.64 0.81
N GLY A 821 -33.48 13.67 0.80
CA GLY A 821 -32.60 12.67 1.40
C GLY A 821 -31.97 13.06 2.74
N ASP A 822 -32.39 14.14 3.41
CA ASP A 822 -31.86 14.45 4.74
C ASP A 822 -32.48 13.53 5.81
N LEU A 823 -31.69 12.59 6.31
CA LEU A 823 -32.08 11.56 7.28
C LEU A 823 -32.67 12.13 8.58
N HIS A 824 -32.38 13.40 8.94
CA HIS A 824 -32.90 14.01 10.17
C HIS A 824 -34.43 14.23 10.18
N HIS A 825 -35.11 14.15 9.03
CA HIS A 825 -36.59 14.19 8.97
C HIS A 825 -37.23 12.96 8.31
N LEU A 826 -36.43 11.91 8.06
CA LEU A 826 -36.89 10.66 7.46
C LEU A 826 -37.00 9.55 8.51
N PHE A 827 -38.15 8.88 8.54
CA PHE A 827 -38.42 7.82 9.50
C PHE A 827 -39.21 6.68 8.86
N ILE A 828 -39.07 5.47 9.41
CA ILE A 828 -39.87 4.32 9.01
C ILE A 828 -41.32 4.53 9.46
N CYS A 829 -42.25 4.21 8.57
CA CYS A 829 -43.68 4.37 8.78
C CYS A 829 -44.45 3.36 7.91
N GLU A 830 -45.55 2.81 8.41
CA GLU A 830 -46.41 1.99 7.54
C GLU A 830 -46.97 2.85 6.41
N SER A 831 -47.09 2.27 5.21
CA SER A 831 -47.67 2.98 4.07
C SER A 831 -49.08 3.47 4.38
N THR A 832 -49.85 2.70 5.16
CA THR A 832 -51.20 3.06 5.61
C THR A 832 -51.23 4.27 6.55
N CYS A 833 -50.24 4.43 7.43
CA CYS A 833 -50.13 5.57 8.33
C CYS A 833 -49.57 6.81 7.62
N ASN A 834 -48.55 6.63 6.77
CA ASN A 834 -47.98 7.68 5.93
C ASN A 834 -49.05 8.26 4.98
N SER A 835 -49.79 7.42 4.25
CA SER A 835 -50.91 7.87 3.40
C SER A 835 -52.04 8.51 4.21
N PHE A 836 -52.32 8.03 5.42
CA PHE A 836 -53.33 8.63 6.30
C PHE A 836 -52.93 10.04 6.74
N ARG A 837 -51.66 10.22 7.13
CA ARG A 837 -51.07 11.54 7.43
C ARG A 837 -51.11 12.44 6.20
N SER A 838 -50.62 11.98 5.06
CA SER A 838 -50.49 12.80 3.85
C SER A 838 -49.69 14.08 4.14
N ASN A 839 -50.10 15.25 3.65
CA ASN A 839 -49.43 16.53 3.86
C ASN A 839 -50.11 17.43 4.92
N VAL A 840 -50.89 16.85 5.83
CA VAL A 840 -51.75 17.56 6.79
C VAL A 840 -50.97 18.12 7.99
N PRO A 841 -51.05 19.42 8.31
CA PRO A 841 -50.34 20.01 9.45
C PRO A 841 -50.54 19.30 10.80
N TYR A 842 -49.51 19.31 11.65
CA TYR A 842 -49.58 18.74 12.99
C TYR A 842 -50.48 19.58 13.93
N TYR A 843 -51.19 18.90 14.82
CA TYR A 843 -52.12 19.48 15.79
C TYR A 843 -52.19 18.61 17.05
N ASP A 844 -52.68 19.18 18.15
CA ASP A 844 -52.91 18.51 19.44
C ASP A 844 -54.40 18.65 19.81
N PHE A 845 -55.15 17.57 19.69
CA PHE A 845 -56.58 17.53 19.96
C PHE A 845 -56.83 17.38 21.46
N SER A 846 -57.54 18.34 22.05
CA SER A 846 -57.90 18.29 23.47
C SER A 846 -58.83 17.12 23.85
N ASP A 847 -59.46 16.49 22.87
CA ASP A 847 -60.37 15.34 22.99
C ASP A 847 -59.75 14.04 22.45
N TYR A 848 -58.42 13.97 22.28
CA TYR A 848 -57.77 12.73 21.82
C TYR A 848 -57.83 11.64 22.90
N ASN A 849 -58.69 10.64 22.69
CA ASN A 849 -58.71 9.39 23.44
C ASN A 849 -58.61 8.21 22.45
N PRO A 850 -57.46 7.50 22.39
CA PRO A 850 -57.24 6.39 21.46
C PRO A 850 -58.29 5.26 21.57
N GLU A 851 -58.92 5.10 22.74
CA GLU A 851 -59.84 4.00 23.05
C GLU A 851 -61.31 4.29 22.70
N ALA A 852 -61.69 5.55 22.39
CA ALA A 852 -63.09 5.99 22.42
C ALA A 852 -63.78 6.27 21.07
N TYR A 853 -63.11 6.14 19.91
CA TYR A 853 -63.66 6.61 18.63
C TYR A 853 -63.51 5.60 17.47
N THR A 854 -64.61 5.35 16.74
CA THR A 854 -64.69 4.45 15.57
C THR A 854 -64.92 5.15 14.22
N GLU A 855 -65.06 6.47 14.18
CA GLU A 855 -65.18 7.23 12.94
C GLU A 855 -64.12 8.35 12.94
N THR A 856 -63.22 8.35 11.95
CA THR A 856 -62.08 9.29 11.75
C THR A 856 -60.78 9.02 12.54
N VAL A 857 -60.71 7.92 13.30
CA VAL A 857 -59.49 7.45 13.98
C VAL A 857 -59.08 6.12 13.36
N ARG A 858 -57.89 6.05 12.72
CA ARG A 858 -57.19 4.77 12.59
C ARG A 858 -56.41 4.62 13.88
N THR A 859 -56.97 3.84 14.81
CA THR A 859 -56.56 3.73 16.22
C THR A 859 -55.07 3.52 16.43
N GLU A 860 -54.38 2.95 15.44
CA GLU A 860 -52.94 2.72 15.52
C GLU A 860 -52.10 3.94 15.07
N CYS A 861 -52.50 4.73 14.06
CA CYS A 861 -51.64 5.79 13.49
C CYS A 861 -51.78 7.16 14.18
N GLY A 862 -52.99 7.52 14.61
CA GLY A 862 -53.28 8.89 15.09
C GLY A 862 -54.70 9.36 14.76
N LYS A 863 -55.00 10.62 15.09
CA LYS A 863 -56.27 11.30 14.77
C LYS A 863 -56.07 12.33 13.66
N LYS A 864 -56.96 12.32 12.68
CA LYS A 864 -56.99 13.28 11.57
C LYS A 864 -58.35 13.97 11.52
N GLU A 865 -58.38 15.29 11.46
CA GLU A 865 -59.61 16.08 11.20
C GLU A 865 -59.55 16.64 9.77
N GLN A 866 -60.24 15.96 8.85
CA GLN A 866 -60.23 16.28 7.41
C GLN A 866 -58.78 16.45 6.89
N ASP A 867 -58.53 17.31 5.91
CA ASP A 867 -57.17 17.62 5.42
C ASP A 867 -56.54 18.83 6.13
N LEU A 868 -56.97 19.14 7.35
CA LEU A 868 -56.58 20.36 8.06
C LEU A 868 -55.67 20.11 9.26
N LYS A 869 -55.86 19.01 10.01
CA LYS A 869 -55.13 18.74 11.26
C LYS A 869 -54.86 17.26 11.46
N PHE A 870 -53.68 16.95 11.99
CA PHE A 870 -53.27 15.59 12.32
C PHE A 870 -52.49 15.53 13.64
N GLU A 871 -52.85 14.61 14.51
CA GLU A 871 -52.11 14.27 15.72
C GLU A 871 -51.65 12.81 15.63
N PRO A 872 -50.34 12.53 15.70
CA PRO A 872 -49.85 11.16 15.68
C PRO A 872 -50.07 10.47 17.04
N ASN A 873 -50.30 9.15 17.01
CA ASN A 873 -50.45 8.35 18.22
C ASN A 873 -49.12 8.21 18.98
N GLY A 874 -48.02 7.99 18.26
CA GLY A 874 -46.64 7.94 18.75
C GLY A 874 -45.72 8.98 18.08
N GLY A 875 -44.46 9.04 18.50
CA GLY A 875 -43.42 9.81 17.81
C GLY A 875 -43.53 11.34 17.89
N LYS A 876 -44.35 11.89 18.80
CA LYS A 876 -44.56 13.35 18.94
C LYS A 876 -43.26 14.12 19.17
N GLY A 877 -42.36 13.60 20.03
CA GLY A 877 -41.07 14.23 20.32
C GLY A 877 -40.11 14.21 19.13
N GLU A 878 -40.00 13.06 18.47
CA GLU A 878 -39.20 12.86 17.25
C GLU A 878 -39.68 13.77 16.12
N VAL A 879 -41.00 13.83 15.90
CA VAL A 879 -41.64 14.74 14.94
C VAL A 879 -41.31 16.19 15.26
N ALA A 880 -41.47 16.59 16.52
CA ALA A 880 -41.18 17.96 16.95
C ALA A 880 -39.74 18.36 16.65
N ARG A 881 -38.77 17.53 17.07
CA ARG A 881 -37.34 17.79 16.86
C ARG A 881 -36.95 17.76 15.40
N ALA A 882 -37.53 16.88 14.58
CA ALA A 882 -37.28 16.82 13.14
C ALA A 882 -37.78 18.08 12.40
N VAL A 883 -39.00 18.55 12.72
CA VAL A 883 -39.55 19.77 12.12
C VAL A 883 -38.77 21.01 12.56
N LEU A 884 -38.47 21.13 13.86
CA LEU A 884 -37.69 22.25 14.38
C LEU A 884 -36.26 22.27 13.80
N TYR A 885 -35.62 21.11 13.66
CA TYR A 885 -34.35 20.98 12.94
C TYR A 885 -34.46 21.43 11.49
N PHE A 886 -35.53 21.05 10.78
CA PHE A 886 -35.74 21.46 9.40
C PHE A 886 -35.82 22.98 9.25
N LEU A 887 -36.49 23.67 10.19
CA LEU A 887 -36.52 25.13 10.24
C LEU A 887 -35.12 25.74 10.44
N LEU A 888 -34.29 25.11 11.27
CA LEU A 888 -32.89 25.55 11.49
C LEU A 888 -32.01 25.33 10.28
N ARG A 889 -32.15 24.18 9.60
CA ARG A 889 -31.30 23.80 8.47
C ARG A 889 -31.72 24.46 7.15
N TYR A 890 -33.02 24.62 6.92
CA TYR A 890 -33.61 25.01 5.63
C TYR A 890 -34.55 26.23 5.77
N PRO A 891 -34.05 27.40 6.19
CA PRO A 891 -34.87 28.60 6.36
C PRO A 891 -35.61 28.99 5.08
N HIS A 892 -36.90 29.33 5.24
CA HIS A 892 -37.78 29.82 4.17
C HIS A 892 -38.03 28.83 3.02
N LYS A 893 -37.78 27.53 3.22
CA LYS A 893 -37.98 26.50 2.19
C LYS A 893 -39.38 25.89 2.19
N ILE A 894 -40.11 26.00 3.30
CA ILE A 894 -41.49 25.51 3.43
C ILE A 894 -42.45 26.56 2.85
N ASN A 895 -43.19 26.20 1.79
CA ASN A 895 -44.23 27.05 1.23
C ASN A 895 -45.43 27.15 2.19
N ASN A 896 -46.00 28.36 2.34
CA ASN A 896 -47.09 28.64 3.28
C ASN A 896 -46.81 28.18 4.73
N SER A 897 -45.54 28.22 5.16
CA SER A 897 -45.05 27.78 6.48
C SER A 897 -45.92 28.26 7.65
N LYS A 898 -46.32 29.54 7.67
CA LYS A 898 -47.19 30.14 8.71
C LYS A 898 -48.55 29.47 8.88
N LYS A 899 -49.05 28.74 7.88
CA LYS A 899 -50.31 27.99 7.96
C LYS A 899 -50.10 26.50 8.27
N ARG A 900 -48.86 26.03 8.23
CA ARG A 900 -48.51 24.60 8.27
C ARG A 900 -47.69 24.19 9.49
N ILE A 901 -47.04 25.15 10.13
CA ILE A 901 -46.14 24.94 11.24
C ILE A 901 -46.64 25.76 12.43
N ASP A 902 -46.89 25.06 13.54
CA ASP A 902 -47.14 25.66 14.85
C ASP A 902 -45.91 25.44 15.74
N ILE A 903 -45.09 26.49 15.91
CA ILE A 903 -43.82 26.40 16.66
C ILE A 903 -44.10 26.17 18.15
N GLU A 904 -45.15 26.77 18.71
CA GLU A 904 -45.47 26.64 20.14
C GLU A 904 -45.87 25.20 20.46
N LEU A 905 -46.66 24.59 19.58
CA LEU A 905 -47.00 23.17 19.68
C LEU A 905 -45.76 22.26 19.62
N LEU A 906 -44.85 22.50 18.67
CA LEU A 906 -43.66 21.67 18.52
C LEU A 906 -42.71 21.82 19.72
N LEU A 907 -42.57 23.03 20.28
CA LEU A 907 -41.79 23.24 21.50
C LEU A 907 -42.42 22.54 22.71
N LYS A 908 -43.76 22.57 22.82
CA LYS A 908 -44.50 21.82 23.85
C LYS A 908 -44.24 20.31 23.73
N TRP A 909 -44.40 19.72 22.54
CA TRP A 909 -44.12 18.30 22.33
C TRP A 909 -42.65 17.94 22.58
N HIS A 910 -41.70 18.81 22.22
CA HIS A 910 -40.28 18.61 22.52
C HIS A 910 -40.01 18.55 24.03
N GLU A 911 -40.69 19.39 24.83
CA GLU A 911 -40.56 19.41 26.29
C GLU A 911 -41.27 18.22 26.97
N GLU A 912 -42.46 17.86 26.50
CA GLU A 912 -43.27 16.76 27.05
C GLU A 912 -42.70 15.36 26.71
N HIS A 913 -41.94 15.24 25.62
CA HIS A 913 -41.36 13.99 25.15
C HIS A 913 -39.81 14.05 25.14
N PRO A 914 -39.14 13.60 26.23
CA PRO A 914 -37.68 13.61 26.34
C PRO A 914 -36.98 12.85 25.22
N VAL A 915 -35.73 13.23 24.95
CA VAL A 915 -34.88 12.57 23.95
C VAL A 915 -34.60 11.12 24.35
N THR A 916 -34.92 10.19 23.44
CA THR A 916 -34.74 8.76 23.64
C THR A 916 -33.32 8.28 23.26
N LEU A 917 -32.94 7.07 23.70
CA LEU A 917 -31.67 6.45 23.31
C LEU A 917 -31.59 6.24 21.78
N HIS A 918 -32.68 5.80 21.17
CA HIS A 918 -32.84 5.69 19.71
C HIS A 918 -32.55 7.02 18.99
N GLU A 919 -33.02 8.15 19.50
CA GLU A 919 -32.74 9.45 18.89
C GLU A 919 -31.27 9.85 18.99
N LYS A 920 -30.61 9.52 20.10
CA LYS A 920 -29.16 9.71 20.25
C LYS A 920 -28.37 8.83 19.28
N HIS A 921 -28.76 7.56 19.15
CA HIS A 921 -28.22 6.64 18.14
C HIS A 921 -28.38 7.21 16.73
N ARG A 922 -29.61 7.60 16.36
CA ARG A 922 -29.90 8.24 15.07
C ARG A 922 -29.00 9.45 14.83
N ASN A 923 -28.87 10.34 15.81
CA ASN A 923 -28.12 11.57 15.64
C ASN A 923 -26.62 11.32 15.40
N VAL A 924 -26.00 10.38 16.15
CA VAL A 924 -24.58 10.04 15.94
C VAL A 924 -24.36 9.27 14.62
N THR A 925 -25.30 8.42 14.22
CA THR A 925 -25.23 7.67 12.96
C THR A 925 -25.40 8.61 11.76
N ILE A 926 -26.40 9.50 11.80
CA ILE A 926 -26.63 10.49 10.74
C ILE A 926 -25.43 11.44 10.64
N PHE A 927 -24.82 11.82 11.76
CA PHE A 927 -23.58 12.61 11.76
C PHE A 927 -22.45 11.94 10.98
N LYS A 928 -22.24 10.63 11.17
CA LYS A 928 -21.23 9.86 10.41
C LYS A 928 -21.55 9.81 8.91
N LEU A 929 -22.83 9.73 8.55
CA LEU A 929 -23.28 9.61 7.15
C LEU A 929 -23.31 10.94 6.40
N GLN A 930 -23.83 12.01 7.01
CA GLN A 930 -24.12 13.31 6.36
C GLN A 930 -23.20 14.45 6.82
N GLY A 931 -22.59 14.33 7.99
CA GLY A 931 -21.70 15.33 8.61
C GLY A 931 -22.38 16.34 9.54
N ASN A 932 -23.72 16.38 9.59
CA ASN A 932 -24.51 17.31 10.40
C ASN A 932 -25.26 16.61 11.55
N ARG A 933 -25.50 17.37 12.64
CA ARG A 933 -26.20 16.90 13.86
C ARG A 933 -27.46 17.69 14.14
N ASN A 934 -28.45 17.09 14.81
CA ASN A 934 -29.61 17.78 15.33
C ASN A 934 -29.31 18.35 16.74
N PRO A 935 -29.17 19.67 16.91
CA PRO A 935 -28.83 20.27 18.21
C PRO A 935 -29.91 20.07 19.27
N LEU A 936 -31.15 19.76 18.88
CA LEU A 936 -32.27 19.55 19.81
C LEU A 936 -32.24 18.15 20.43
N ILE A 937 -31.41 17.25 19.89
CA ILE A 937 -31.12 15.94 20.49
C ILE A 937 -29.91 16.05 21.42
N ASP A 938 -28.87 16.78 21.01
CA ASP A 938 -27.62 16.91 21.78
C ASP A 938 -27.74 17.89 22.97
N TYR A 939 -28.51 18.98 22.79
CA TYR A 939 -28.77 20.01 23.79
C TYR A 939 -30.28 20.33 23.85
N PRO A 940 -31.13 19.41 24.32
CA PRO A 940 -32.59 19.58 24.31
C PRO A 940 -33.06 20.85 25.05
N GLU A 941 -32.34 21.27 26.08
CA GLU A 941 -32.62 22.47 26.86
C GLU A 941 -32.46 23.78 26.06
N CYS A 942 -31.72 23.77 24.94
CA CYS A 942 -31.50 24.97 24.14
C CYS A 942 -32.69 25.36 23.26
N ALA A 943 -33.69 24.48 23.10
CA ALA A 943 -34.82 24.70 22.20
C ALA A 943 -35.55 26.03 22.48
N ASN A 944 -35.84 26.32 23.76
CA ASN A 944 -36.53 27.55 24.17
C ASN A 944 -35.69 28.83 24.02
N LEU A 945 -34.39 28.70 23.75
CA LEU A 945 -33.47 29.83 23.55
C LEU A 945 -33.34 30.22 22.07
N ILE A 946 -33.87 29.40 21.14
CA ILE A 946 -33.71 29.59 19.70
C ILE A 946 -34.96 30.25 19.10
N ASN A 947 -34.76 31.26 18.26
CA ASN A 947 -35.86 31.92 17.55
C ASN A 947 -36.22 31.21 16.22
N PHE A 948 -36.98 30.12 16.29
CA PHE A 948 -37.41 29.34 15.12
C PHE A 948 -38.29 30.10 14.12
N SER A 949 -38.91 31.21 14.51
CA SER A 949 -39.73 32.02 13.58
C SER A 949 -38.92 32.60 12.42
N LEU A 950 -37.59 32.68 12.55
CA LEU A 950 -36.67 33.06 11.48
C LEU A 950 -36.55 32.00 10.37
N GLY A 951 -36.97 30.75 10.63
CA GLY A 951 -36.96 29.68 9.63
C GLY A 951 -38.22 29.59 8.78
N LEU A 952 -39.31 30.28 9.19
CA LEU A 952 -40.61 30.26 8.51
C LEU A 952 -40.60 31.00 7.17
#